data_AF-A0A3M1LBA8-F1
#
_entry.id   AF-A0A3M1LBA8-F1
#
_cell.length_a   1.000
_cell.length_b   1.000
_cell.length_c   1.000
_cell.angle_alpha   90.00
_cell.angle_beta   90.00
_cell.angle_gamma   90.00
#
_symmetry.space_group_name_H-M   'P 1'
#
loop_
_entity.id
_entity.type
_entity.pdbx_description
1 polymer ?
#
loop_
_entity_poly.entity_id
_entity_poly.type
_entity_poly.pdbx_seq_one_letter_code
_entity_poly.pdbx_strand_id
1 'polypeptide(L)'
;MNQKKNIAPDWQFSYYPESQQFFWILENNTLVFESGGWHYNSNYQGQSTQIKRQQTAKVATNFWGVQTAWALPSDLSDLIGKRDDVRISLITGEITSPQINSSSELTLEIDPSVVPGDTIILFDEPGKGDTYSRLGGGSSFSNLDADNAPLFLQGFPTVNLQELVKNGVPLEAGTVIPPQNLKAAGIKWGDFFTGQGFEFKQDFSSLPGVKTLRLDVLPLAKERPNPDLVSILSNPFLEQREKDFHYLNSLWWNNFGQNSAQLSDILEIERDSKDWYRFTLTFSHNRTQLHYDPEEIQLTYTNIFANPGMSITSTLDVDVDTEQTTVGTIGTLLGALFWLIDQNEINANLSAARERYKNLQPLSSLQTKATRQERRQMNIRLNHDLSEANKATGLSQVSGNWTVNSKITPHTGILWQVKTGLHRRGVQFFNISSKWGTVSPTYLTYVRNNDFGPLTYSGLNFPINKTEIEPFGTTSATYVILTFDDISYVRELNKFNRPTFTTVPLPTADNAFDIEFGLLELARFSTRTIKENSYIGYLYLPAVEGAMAGSIDDFHYAVGVGMWYNPYPDSAPQLKENQAADFNIAGLSSEPDFGVYLNARAKYIFRDTIYNQAAQPVLNLAHIPAISFDWNSSANRLNISALNLAYTFLLRHRDFNFVSSNILKYTPEMFNAGTSNNSQGDLI
;
A
#
# COMPACT_ATOMS: atom_id res chain seq x y z
N MET A 1 22.82 0.83 -3.65
CA MET A 1 23.37 1.81 -4.62
C MET A 1 23.31 3.19 -3.98
N ASN A 2 24.44 3.74 -3.56
CA ASN A 2 24.51 5.11 -3.03
C ASN A 2 24.46 6.10 -4.19
N GLN A 3 23.25 6.53 -4.58
CA GLN A 3 23.12 7.68 -5.45
C GLN A 3 23.63 8.91 -4.67
N LYS A 4 24.64 9.59 -5.22
CA LYS A 4 25.04 10.92 -4.76
C LYS A 4 23.81 11.82 -4.84
N LYS A 5 23.25 12.21 -3.70
CA LYS A 5 22.23 13.27 -3.63
C LYS A 5 22.84 14.54 -4.22
N ASN A 6 22.37 14.96 -5.38
CA ASN A 6 22.65 16.28 -5.93
C ASN A 6 21.83 17.30 -5.14
N ILE A 7 22.25 17.59 -3.90
CA ILE A 7 21.71 18.73 -3.17
C ILE A 7 22.23 19.95 -3.93
N ALA A 8 21.36 20.68 -4.62
CA ALA A 8 21.75 21.99 -5.17
C ALA A 8 22.26 22.85 -3.99
N PRO A 9 23.43 23.50 -4.13
CA PRO A 9 23.93 24.38 -3.09
C PRO A 9 22.90 25.48 -2.75
N ASP A 10 22.95 26.04 -1.55
CA ASP A 10 22.25 27.30 -1.31
C ASP A 10 23.03 28.41 -2.05
N TRP A 11 22.38 29.11 -2.99
CA TRP A 11 23.00 30.18 -3.79
C TRP A 11 22.37 31.51 -3.42
N GLN A 12 23.19 32.50 -3.09
CA GLN A 12 22.75 33.87 -2.91
C GLN A 12 23.55 34.79 -3.85
N PHE A 13 22.83 35.54 -4.67
CA PHE A 13 23.38 36.57 -5.54
C PHE A 13 22.72 37.91 -5.22
N SER A 14 23.53 38.98 -5.19
CA SER A 14 23.04 40.34 -4.92
C SER A 14 23.77 41.30 -5.83
N TYR A 15 23.04 42.20 -6.49
CA TYR A 15 23.61 43.21 -7.37
C TYR A 15 23.06 44.60 -7.05
N TYR A 16 23.99 45.53 -6.82
CA TYR A 16 23.72 46.92 -6.46
C TYR A 16 24.43 47.85 -7.43
N PRO A 17 23.76 48.34 -8.49
CA PRO A 17 24.39 49.23 -9.45
C PRO A 17 24.76 50.57 -8.81
N GLU A 18 25.92 51.12 -9.15
CA GLU A 18 26.40 52.42 -8.64
C GLU A 18 25.40 53.55 -8.90
N SER A 19 24.68 53.52 -10.03
CA SER A 19 23.66 54.51 -10.39
C SER A 19 22.45 54.54 -9.44
N GLN A 20 22.27 53.52 -8.61
CA GLN A 20 21.21 53.43 -7.59
C GLN A 20 21.76 53.58 -6.17
N GLN A 21 23.02 54.02 -6.02
CA GLN A 21 23.63 54.30 -4.72
C GLN A 21 23.83 55.81 -4.59
N PHE A 22 23.36 56.39 -3.49
CA PHE A 22 23.47 57.82 -3.25
C PHE A 22 23.73 58.11 -1.78
N PHE A 23 24.64 59.06 -1.54
CA PHE A 23 24.98 59.57 -0.21
C PHE A 23 25.19 61.07 -0.29
N TRP A 24 24.65 61.82 0.69
CA TRP A 24 24.86 63.25 0.78
C TRP A 24 24.73 63.77 2.21
N ILE A 25 25.35 64.93 2.46
CA ILE A 25 25.25 65.69 3.72
C ILE A 25 24.66 67.06 3.42
N LEU A 26 23.54 67.38 4.07
CA LEU A 26 22.80 68.65 3.96
C LEU A 26 23.19 69.62 5.09
N GLU A 27 22.95 70.91 4.87
CA GLU A 27 23.30 72.01 5.80
C GLU A 27 22.56 71.96 7.14
N ASN A 28 21.41 71.31 7.18
CA ASN A 28 20.59 71.13 8.38
C ASN A 28 21.02 69.91 9.23
N ASN A 29 22.31 69.58 9.25
CA ASN A 29 22.88 68.43 9.96
C ASN A 29 22.27 67.06 9.57
N THR A 30 21.72 66.96 8.37
CA THR A 30 21.05 65.74 7.90
C THR A 30 21.93 65.01 6.89
N LEU A 31 22.09 63.71 7.09
CA LEU A 31 22.73 62.80 6.13
C LEU A 31 21.64 61.90 5.56
N VAL A 32 21.70 61.70 4.26
CA VAL A 32 20.79 60.81 3.55
C VAL A 32 21.56 59.74 2.80
N PHE A 33 21.04 58.52 2.83
CA PHE A 33 21.59 57.38 2.11
C PHE A 33 20.46 56.69 1.36
N GLU A 34 20.73 56.33 0.11
CA GLU A 34 19.83 55.57 -0.73
C GLU A 34 20.60 54.45 -1.42
N SER A 35 20.04 53.24 -1.44
CA SER A 35 20.59 52.11 -2.19
C SER A 35 19.48 51.29 -2.82
N GLY A 36 19.63 50.99 -4.11
CA GLY A 36 18.74 50.11 -4.87
C GLY A 36 19.51 48.93 -5.47
N GLY A 37 18.83 47.80 -5.61
CA GLY A 37 19.44 46.58 -6.12
C GLY A 37 18.44 45.43 -6.24
N TRP A 38 18.94 44.26 -6.60
CA TRP A 38 18.14 43.04 -6.64
C TRP A 38 18.90 41.84 -6.08
N HIS A 39 18.15 40.86 -5.62
CA HIS A 39 18.63 39.65 -4.96
C HIS A 39 18.01 38.42 -5.56
N TYR A 40 18.83 37.41 -5.81
CA TYR A 40 18.38 36.06 -6.11
C TYR A 40 18.85 35.10 -5.02
N ASN A 41 17.97 34.24 -4.56
CA ASN A 41 18.27 33.22 -3.57
C ASN A 41 17.66 31.87 -3.97
N SER A 42 18.42 30.79 -3.82
CA SER A 42 17.97 29.41 -3.90
C SER A 42 18.25 28.74 -2.56
N ASN A 43 17.21 28.23 -1.89
CA ASN A 43 17.37 27.50 -0.62
C ASN A 43 16.73 26.11 -0.72
N TYR A 44 17.36 25.11 -0.12
CA TYR A 44 16.70 23.82 0.08
C TYR A 44 15.48 23.95 1.00
N GLN A 45 14.32 23.46 0.55
CA GLN A 45 13.07 23.54 1.27
C GLN A 45 12.70 22.22 1.97
N GLY A 46 12.98 21.07 1.37
CA GLY A 46 12.69 19.77 1.98
C GLY A 46 12.59 18.62 0.99
N GLN A 47 12.14 17.46 1.45
CA GLN A 47 11.99 16.26 0.64
C GLN A 47 10.54 15.74 0.74
N SER A 48 9.93 15.45 -0.41
CA SER A 48 8.70 14.65 -0.48
C SER A 48 9.05 13.20 -0.82
N THR A 49 8.25 12.26 -0.35
CA THR A 49 8.36 10.83 -0.67
C THR A 49 6.98 10.26 -0.90
N GLN A 50 6.80 9.63 -2.07
CA GLN A 50 5.58 8.91 -2.44
C GLN A 50 5.91 7.42 -2.51
N ILE A 51 5.15 6.61 -1.77
CA ILE A 51 5.29 5.16 -1.74
C ILE A 51 3.97 4.56 -2.18
N LYS A 52 4.03 3.69 -3.18
CA LYS A 52 2.88 2.91 -3.65
C LYS A 52 3.08 1.47 -3.22
N ARG A 53 2.15 0.98 -2.41
CA ARG A 53 2.11 -0.38 -1.90
C ARG A 53 0.87 -1.11 -2.40
N GLN A 54 0.95 -2.42 -2.54
CA GLN A 54 -0.19 -3.27 -2.84
C GLN A 54 -0.33 -4.34 -1.78
N GLN A 55 -1.57 -4.62 -1.44
CA GLN A 55 -1.94 -5.72 -0.57
C GLN A 55 -3.11 -6.48 -1.17
N THR A 56 -3.06 -7.80 -1.11
CA THR A 56 -4.11 -8.68 -1.60
C THR A 56 -4.81 -9.32 -0.42
N ALA A 57 -6.13 -9.29 -0.40
CA ALA A 57 -6.96 -10.08 0.49
C ALA A 57 -7.46 -11.32 -0.25
N LYS A 58 -7.34 -12.50 0.37
CA LYS A 58 -7.92 -13.76 -0.10
C LYS A 58 -9.04 -14.17 0.84
N VAL A 59 -10.17 -14.55 0.28
CA VAL A 59 -11.29 -15.18 0.99
C VAL A 59 -11.54 -16.52 0.34
N ALA A 60 -11.64 -17.58 1.13
CA ALA A 60 -11.82 -18.93 0.61
C ALA A 60 -12.94 -19.67 1.33
N THR A 61 -13.48 -20.70 0.68
CA THR A 61 -14.35 -21.69 1.27
C THR A 61 -13.89 -23.07 0.84
N ASN A 62 -13.88 -24.01 1.78
CA ASN A 62 -13.37 -25.35 1.58
C ASN A 62 -14.50 -26.37 1.61
N PHE A 63 -14.47 -27.32 0.68
CA PHE A 63 -15.36 -28.48 0.64
C PHE A 63 -14.56 -29.74 0.87
N TRP A 64 -14.97 -30.54 1.85
CA TRP A 64 -14.42 -31.86 2.09
C TRP A 64 -15.44 -32.91 1.67
N GLY A 65 -15.04 -33.72 0.70
CA GLY A 65 -15.81 -34.83 0.17
C GLY A 65 -15.42 -36.12 0.88
N VAL A 66 -16.41 -36.93 1.25
CA VAL A 66 -16.16 -38.30 1.72
C VAL A 66 -17.08 -39.29 1.02
N GLN A 67 -16.54 -40.42 0.61
CA GLN A 67 -17.34 -41.57 0.17
C GLN A 67 -16.65 -42.88 0.53
N THR A 68 -17.46 -43.92 0.74
CA THR A 68 -17.00 -45.31 0.84
C THR A 68 -17.94 -46.21 0.07
N ALA A 69 -17.38 -47.18 -0.64
CA ALA A 69 -18.13 -48.19 -1.37
C ALA A 69 -17.53 -49.58 -1.14
N TRP A 70 -18.37 -50.55 -0.81
CA TRP A 70 -17.97 -51.96 -0.70
C TRP A 70 -18.73 -52.78 -1.72
N ALA A 71 -18.02 -53.58 -2.51
CA ALA A 71 -18.61 -54.62 -3.31
C ALA A 71 -19.24 -55.66 -2.38
N LEU A 72 -20.49 -56.01 -2.64
CA LEU A 72 -21.19 -57.06 -1.92
C LEU A 72 -21.21 -58.31 -2.80
N PRO A 73 -20.89 -59.49 -2.25
CA PRO A 73 -21.06 -60.72 -2.99
C PRO A 73 -22.55 -60.94 -3.28
N SER A 74 -22.87 -61.41 -4.48
CA SER A 74 -24.21 -61.93 -4.76
C SER A 74 -24.51 -63.10 -3.83
N ASP A 75 -25.71 -63.15 -3.24
CA ASP A 75 -26.09 -64.26 -2.40
C ASP A 75 -26.27 -65.51 -3.28
N LEU A 76 -25.25 -66.38 -3.28
CA LEU A 76 -25.27 -67.64 -3.99
C LEU A 76 -26.38 -68.57 -3.49
N SER A 77 -26.92 -68.36 -2.28
CA SER A 77 -28.00 -69.18 -1.73
C SER A 77 -29.38 -68.78 -2.24
N ASP A 78 -29.58 -67.52 -2.67
CA ASP A 78 -30.76 -67.07 -3.41
C ASP A 78 -30.66 -67.44 -4.92
N LEU A 79 -29.44 -67.67 -5.41
CA LEU A 79 -29.15 -68.20 -6.75
C LEU A 79 -29.27 -69.73 -6.85
N ILE A 80 -29.58 -70.47 -5.78
CA ILE A 80 -29.68 -71.94 -5.83
C ILE A 80 -31.10 -72.37 -5.42
N GLY A 81 -31.92 -72.76 -6.39
CA GLY A 81 -33.21 -73.39 -6.11
C GLY A 81 -33.03 -74.65 -5.24
N LYS A 82 -33.93 -74.87 -4.26
CA LYS A 82 -33.93 -75.94 -3.22
C LYS A 82 -32.83 -77.01 -3.36
N ARG A 83 -31.76 -76.81 -2.57
CA ARG A 83 -30.68 -77.75 -2.16
C ARG A 83 -30.49 -79.02 -3.00
N ASP A 84 -29.50 -78.97 -3.90
CA ASP A 84 -28.59 -80.09 -4.20
C ASP A 84 -27.15 -79.63 -3.90
N ASP A 85 -26.29 -80.53 -3.41
CA ASP A 85 -24.88 -80.27 -3.14
C ASP A 85 -24.10 -79.97 -4.44
N VAL A 86 -24.00 -78.68 -4.78
CA VAL A 86 -23.23 -78.20 -5.93
C VAL A 86 -21.82 -77.83 -5.45
N ARG A 87 -20.80 -78.58 -5.91
CA ARG A 87 -19.38 -78.26 -5.70
C ARG A 87 -18.77 -77.74 -6.99
N ILE A 88 -18.54 -76.44 -7.06
CA ILE A 88 -17.88 -75.77 -8.19
C ILE A 88 -16.41 -75.56 -7.82
N SER A 89 -15.51 -76.15 -8.60
CA SER A 89 -14.06 -75.90 -8.49
C SER A 89 -13.62 -75.18 -9.76
N LEU A 90 -13.04 -73.98 -9.61
CA LEU A 90 -12.60 -73.14 -10.71
C LEU A 90 -11.09 -72.89 -10.61
N ILE A 91 -10.39 -72.96 -11.74
CA ILE A 91 -9.00 -72.55 -11.89
C ILE A 91 -9.01 -71.38 -12.89
N THR A 92 -8.68 -70.18 -12.42
CA THR A 92 -8.52 -68.99 -13.27
C THR A 92 -7.06 -68.82 -13.64
N GLY A 93 -6.78 -68.61 -14.93
CA GLY A 93 -5.46 -68.25 -15.44
C GLY A 93 -5.56 -66.97 -16.26
N GLU A 94 -4.73 -65.99 -15.94
CA GLU A 94 -4.56 -64.77 -16.73
C GLU A 94 -3.60 -65.06 -17.90
N ILE A 95 -4.05 -64.85 -19.14
CA ILE A 95 -3.14 -64.82 -20.30
C ILE A 95 -2.81 -63.35 -20.57
N THR A 96 -1.66 -62.90 -20.06
CA THR A 96 -1.08 -61.62 -20.47
C THR A 96 -0.50 -61.77 -21.86
N SER A 97 -1.26 -61.40 -22.90
CA SER A 97 -0.75 -61.34 -24.27
C SER A 97 0.02 -60.02 -24.48
N PRO A 98 1.32 -60.05 -24.81
CA PRO A 98 2.04 -58.83 -25.16
C PRO A 98 1.62 -58.41 -26.58
N GLN A 99 0.84 -57.33 -26.66
CA GLN A 99 0.51 -56.55 -27.86
C GLN A 99 -0.02 -57.33 -29.09
N ILE A 100 -1.34 -57.33 -29.27
CA ILE A 100 -1.99 -57.85 -30.48
C ILE A 100 -2.18 -56.70 -31.49
N ASN A 101 -1.45 -56.76 -32.60
CA ASN A 101 -1.91 -56.16 -33.85
C ASN A 101 -3.13 -56.97 -34.34
N SER A 102 -4.26 -56.29 -34.55
CA SER A 102 -5.51 -56.86 -35.02
C SER A 102 -5.38 -57.42 -36.45
N SER A 103 -5.30 -58.74 -36.63
CA SER A 103 -5.73 -59.44 -37.87
C SER A 103 -5.59 -60.98 -37.89
N SER A 104 -5.27 -61.68 -36.80
CA SER A 104 -5.18 -63.14 -36.83
C SER A 104 -6.49 -63.79 -36.37
N GLU A 105 -7.27 -64.36 -37.30
CA GLU A 105 -8.35 -65.30 -36.97
C GLU A 105 -7.76 -66.48 -36.19
N LEU A 106 -8.31 -66.75 -35.01
CA LEU A 106 -8.01 -67.95 -34.24
C LEU A 106 -8.90 -69.09 -34.74
N THR A 107 -8.37 -69.94 -35.62
CA THR A 107 -9.09 -71.13 -36.10
C THR A 107 -8.90 -72.28 -35.12
N LEU A 108 -9.96 -72.65 -34.41
CA LEU A 108 -10.01 -73.87 -33.60
C LEU A 108 -10.62 -75.00 -34.46
N GLU A 109 -9.78 -75.92 -34.94
CA GLU A 109 -10.27 -77.18 -35.53
C GLU A 109 -10.77 -78.11 -34.41
N ILE A 110 -12.06 -78.38 -34.41
CA ILE A 110 -12.68 -79.36 -33.52
C ILE A 110 -12.88 -80.63 -34.34
N ASP A 111 -12.23 -81.73 -33.94
CA ASP A 111 -12.44 -83.05 -34.54
C ASP A 111 -13.87 -83.54 -34.21
N PRO A 112 -14.75 -83.72 -35.22
CA PRO A 112 -16.14 -84.09 -34.99
C PRO A 112 -16.31 -85.54 -34.53
N SER A 113 -15.24 -86.34 -34.45
CA SER A 113 -15.27 -87.73 -33.99
C SER A 113 -15.27 -87.90 -32.46
N VAL A 114 -15.16 -86.82 -31.67
CA VAL A 114 -15.10 -86.86 -30.20
C VAL A 114 -16.39 -86.39 -29.50
N VAL A 115 -17.44 -86.02 -30.24
CA VAL A 115 -18.71 -85.52 -29.65
C VAL A 115 -19.84 -86.54 -29.84
N PRO A 116 -20.13 -87.41 -28.85
CA PRO A 116 -21.36 -88.18 -28.87
C PRO A 116 -22.55 -87.28 -28.50
N GLY A 117 -23.53 -87.18 -29.42
CA GLY A 117 -24.94 -86.85 -29.16
C GLY A 117 -25.26 -85.58 -28.34
N ASP A 118 -25.74 -84.54 -29.02
CA ASP A 118 -26.61 -83.46 -28.50
C ASP A 118 -26.33 -82.95 -27.08
N THR A 119 -25.38 -82.02 -26.94
CA THR A 119 -25.58 -80.77 -26.19
C THR A 119 -24.41 -79.80 -26.46
N ILE A 120 -24.57 -78.87 -27.41
CA ILE A 120 -23.76 -77.66 -27.41
C ILE A 120 -24.19 -76.87 -26.17
N ILE A 121 -23.31 -76.78 -25.17
CA ILE A 121 -23.53 -75.93 -24.01
C ILE A 121 -23.17 -74.50 -24.41
N LEU A 122 -24.19 -73.64 -24.50
CA LEU A 122 -23.99 -72.20 -24.68
C LEU A 122 -23.80 -71.57 -23.30
N PHE A 123 -22.57 -71.11 -23.04
CA PHE A 123 -22.30 -70.20 -21.95
C PHE A 123 -22.88 -68.82 -22.25
N ASP A 124 -23.35 -68.12 -21.23
CA ASP A 124 -23.57 -66.68 -21.36
C ASP A 124 -22.20 -65.98 -21.46
N GLU A 125 -22.17 -64.78 -22.01
CA GLU A 125 -20.94 -64.05 -22.22
C GLU A 125 -20.38 -63.60 -20.86
N PRO A 126 -19.24 -64.16 -20.38
CA PRO A 126 -18.72 -63.86 -19.04
C PRO A 126 -18.34 -62.39 -18.90
N GLY A 127 -17.99 -61.74 -20.03
CA GLY A 127 -17.73 -60.32 -20.12
C GLY A 127 -18.89 -59.43 -19.71
N LYS A 128 -20.12 -59.93 -19.55
CA LYS A 128 -21.26 -59.18 -18.98
C LYS A 128 -21.14 -58.98 -17.47
N GLY A 129 -20.41 -59.85 -16.77
CA GLY A 129 -20.16 -59.78 -15.32
C GLY A 129 -18.78 -59.23 -14.95
N ASP A 130 -17.93 -58.92 -15.94
CA ASP A 130 -16.59 -58.39 -15.73
C ASP A 130 -16.58 -56.84 -15.73
N THR A 131 -15.93 -56.23 -14.73
CA THR A 131 -15.79 -54.76 -14.64
C THR A 131 -14.97 -54.18 -15.80
N TYR A 132 -13.86 -54.84 -16.16
CA TYR A 132 -12.96 -54.41 -17.22
C TYR A 132 -13.42 -54.83 -18.63
N SER A 133 -14.69 -55.17 -18.80
CA SER A 133 -15.31 -55.47 -20.10
C SER A 133 -16.28 -54.36 -20.51
N ARG A 134 -16.33 -54.05 -21.82
CA ARG A 134 -17.31 -53.09 -22.36
C ARG A 134 -18.75 -53.55 -22.18
N LEU A 135 -18.98 -54.87 -22.14
CA LEU A 135 -20.30 -55.46 -21.96
C LEU A 135 -20.72 -55.61 -20.49
N GLY A 136 -19.77 -55.48 -19.55
CA GLY A 136 -20.01 -55.50 -18.12
C GLY A 136 -19.91 -54.09 -17.56
N GLY A 137 -18.81 -53.77 -16.87
CA GLY A 137 -18.59 -52.47 -16.23
C GLY A 137 -18.71 -51.26 -17.17
N GLY A 138 -18.26 -51.40 -18.43
CA GLY A 138 -18.41 -50.35 -19.46
C GLY A 138 -19.86 -50.01 -19.83
N SER A 139 -20.79 -50.93 -19.57
CA SER A 139 -22.24 -50.74 -19.74
C SER A 139 -22.97 -50.51 -18.41
N SER A 140 -22.23 -50.32 -17.30
CA SER A 140 -22.80 -50.34 -15.94
C SER A 140 -23.68 -51.58 -15.72
N PHE A 141 -23.19 -52.73 -16.15
CA PHE A 141 -23.85 -54.04 -16.01
C PHE A 141 -25.29 -54.10 -16.55
N SER A 142 -25.70 -53.21 -17.47
CA SER A 142 -27.05 -53.20 -18.04
C SER A 142 -27.37 -54.45 -18.86
N ASN A 143 -26.35 -55.21 -19.26
CA ASN A 143 -26.48 -56.46 -20.00
C ASN A 143 -26.70 -57.71 -19.09
N LEU A 144 -26.68 -57.53 -17.77
CA LEU A 144 -27.10 -58.55 -16.80
C LEU A 144 -28.58 -58.39 -16.46
N ASP A 145 -29.20 -59.42 -15.88
CA ASP A 145 -30.53 -59.30 -15.29
C ASP A 145 -30.51 -58.37 -14.04
N ALA A 146 -31.63 -57.72 -13.74
CA ALA A 146 -31.72 -56.69 -12.69
C ALA A 146 -31.49 -57.32 -11.31
N ASP A 147 -32.01 -58.53 -11.12
CA ASP A 147 -31.88 -59.33 -9.91
C ASP A 147 -30.48 -59.96 -9.77
N ASN A 148 -29.66 -59.93 -10.83
CA ASN A 148 -28.30 -60.47 -10.87
C ASN A 148 -27.21 -59.40 -11.04
N ALA A 149 -27.60 -58.12 -11.04
CA ALA A 149 -26.66 -57.02 -11.16
C ALA A 149 -25.81 -56.88 -9.87
N PRO A 150 -24.51 -56.55 -9.97
CA PRO A 150 -23.65 -56.51 -8.80
C PRO A 150 -24.15 -55.48 -7.78
N LEU A 151 -24.12 -55.88 -6.51
CA LEU A 151 -24.54 -55.05 -5.39
C LEU A 151 -23.34 -54.38 -4.73
N PHE A 152 -23.54 -53.17 -4.23
CA PHE A 152 -22.56 -52.46 -3.43
C PHE A 152 -23.21 -51.78 -2.23
N LEU A 153 -22.47 -51.63 -1.13
CA LEU A 153 -22.86 -50.82 0.02
C LEU A 153 -22.26 -49.42 -0.14
N GLN A 154 -23.11 -48.40 -0.19
CA GLN A 154 -22.73 -46.99 -0.10
C GLN A 154 -22.69 -46.56 1.37
N GLY A 155 -21.55 -46.00 1.82
CA GLY A 155 -21.40 -45.60 3.23
C GLY A 155 -21.84 -44.18 3.58
N PHE A 156 -21.74 -43.21 2.64
CA PHE A 156 -22.11 -41.81 2.87
C PHE A 156 -23.12 -41.31 1.84
N PRO A 157 -24.00 -40.34 2.18
CA PRO A 157 -24.89 -39.73 1.19
C PRO A 157 -24.07 -39.05 0.09
N THR A 158 -24.71 -38.61 -0.99
CA THR A 158 -24.04 -37.80 -2.01
C THR A 158 -24.69 -36.45 -2.17
N VAL A 159 -23.89 -35.46 -2.57
CA VAL A 159 -24.30 -34.08 -2.81
C VAL A 159 -23.85 -33.67 -4.21
N ASN A 160 -24.71 -33.00 -4.98
CA ASN A 160 -24.38 -32.65 -6.35
C ASN A 160 -23.62 -31.31 -6.45
N LEU A 161 -22.33 -31.37 -6.77
CA LEU A 161 -21.51 -30.20 -7.11
C LEU A 161 -21.17 -30.08 -8.61
N GLN A 162 -21.77 -30.89 -9.48
CA GLN A 162 -21.52 -30.89 -10.93
C GLN A 162 -21.77 -29.54 -11.59
N GLU A 163 -22.69 -28.76 -11.04
CA GLU A 163 -22.99 -27.40 -11.49
C GLU A 163 -21.73 -26.51 -11.53
N LEU A 164 -20.70 -26.80 -10.72
CA LEU A 164 -19.43 -26.08 -10.74
C LEU A 164 -18.71 -26.21 -12.09
N VAL A 165 -18.75 -27.40 -12.71
CA VAL A 165 -17.99 -27.75 -13.93
C VAL A 165 -18.84 -27.73 -15.21
N LYS A 166 -20.14 -27.39 -15.11
CA LYS A 166 -21.01 -27.24 -16.29
C LYS A 166 -20.53 -26.12 -17.20
N ASN A 167 -20.93 -26.20 -18.48
CA ASN A 167 -20.60 -25.23 -19.53
C ASN A 167 -19.10 -25.17 -19.91
N GLY A 168 -18.37 -26.29 -19.77
CA GLY A 168 -16.98 -26.40 -20.20
C GLY A 168 -15.94 -25.88 -19.20
N VAL A 169 -16.32 -25.78 -17.93
CA VAL A 169 -15.44 -25.39 -16.84
C VAL A 169 -14.68 -26.63 -16.34
N PRO A 170 -13.35 -26.72 -16.51
CA PRO A 170 -12.59 -27.90 -16.05
C PRO A 170 -12.47 -27.93 -14.52
N LEU A 171 -12.31 -29.13 -13.96
CA LEU A 171 -12.07 -29.34 -12.52
C LEU A 171 -10.57 -29.19 -12.21
N GLU A 172 -10.02 -28.00 -12.47
CA GLU A 172 -8.58 -27.75 -12.33
C GLU A 172 -8.30 -26.45 -11.55
N ALA A 173 -7.21 -26.45 -10.76
CA ALA A 173 -6.79 -25.26 -10.04
C ALA A 173 -6.45 -24.10 -11.00
N GLY A 174 -6.89 -22.89 -10.66
CA GLY A 174 -6.80 -21.70 -11.52
C GLY A 174 -8.05 -21.44 -12.36
N THR A 175 -9.00 -22.38 -12.41
CA THR A 175 -10.22 -22.22 -13.20
C THR A 175 -11.18 -21.21 -12.58
N VAL A 176 -11.78 -20.36 -13.42
CA VAL A 176 -12.82 -19.40 -12.99
C VAL A 176 -14.18 -20.09 -13.00
N ILE A 177 -14.88 -20.06 -11.86
CA ILE A 177 -16.24 -20.57 -11.75
C ILE A 177 -17.25 -19.43 -12.00
N PRO A 178 -18.11 -19.53 -13.04
CA PRO A 178 -19.12 -18.52 -13.31
C PRO A 178 -20.12 -18.33 -12.15
N PRO A 179 -20.63 -17.12 -11.91
CA PRO A 179 -21.61 -16.87 -10.85
C PRO A 179 -22.89 -17.73 -10.94
N GLN A 180 -23.32 -18.03 -12.17
CA GLN A 180 -24.47 -18.89 -12.42
C GLN A 180 -24.22 -20.35 -11.99
N ASN A 181 -23.01 -20.86 -12.21
CA ASN A 181 -22.58 -22.20 -11.80
C ASN A 181 -22.51 -22.28 -10.26
N LEU A 182 -21.98 -21.26 -9.59
CA LEU A 182 -21.98 -21.19 -8.12
C LEU A 182 -23.39 -21.21 -7.53
N LYS A 183 -24.29 -20.40 -8.10
CA LYS A 183 -25.68 -20.32 -7.65
C LYS A 183 -26.42 -21.65 -7.87
N ALA A 184 -26.20 -22.29 -9.02
CA ALA A 184 -26.77 -23.60 -9.31
C ALA A 184 -26.19 -24.69 -8.40
N ALA A 185 -24.90 -24.61 -8.07
CA ALA A 185 -24.25 -25.42 -7.03
C ALA A 185 -24.68 -25.04 -5.60
N GLY A 186 -25.65 -24.14 -5.42
CA GLY A 186 -26.20 -23.78 -4.11
C GLY A 186 -25.24 -22.99 -3.23
N ILE A 187 -24.18 -22.41 -3.83
CA ILE A 187 -23.17 -21.60 -3.16
C ILE A 187 -23.47 -20.13 -3.39
N LYS A 188 -23.62 -19.41 -2.28
CA LYS A 188 -23.76 -17.95 -2.27
C LYS A 188 -22.69 -17.38 -1.36
N TRP A 189 -21.82 -16.56 -1.94
CA TRP A 189 -20.82 -15.83 -1.18
C TRP A 189 -21.44 -14.78 -0.26
N GLY A 190 -20.90 -14.65 0.95
CA GLY A 190 -21.21 -13.55 1.85
C GLY A 190 -20.42 -12.29 1.52
N ASP A 191 -20.58 -11.29 2.38
CA ASP A 191 -19.72 -10.11 2.39
C ASP A 191 -18.25 -10.53 2.44
N PHE A 192 -17.41 -9.84 1.67
CA PHE A 192 -16.04 -10.28 1.44
C PHE A 192 -15.20 -10.24 2.73
N PHE A 193 -15.34 -9.20 3.55
CA PHE A 193 -14.50 -9.04 4.74
C PHE A 193 -15.11 -9.68 5.99
N THR A 194 -16.44 -9.64 6.12
CA THR A 194 -17.15 -10.10 7.33
C THR A 194 -17.71 -11.51 7.21
N GLY A 195 -17.86 -12.04 5.99
CA GLY A 195 -18.46 -13.36 5.73
C GLY A 195 -19.98 -13.43 5.93
N GLN A 196 -20.62 -12.33 6.35
CA GLN A 196 -22.05 -12.31 6.62
C GLN A 196 -22.86 -12.56 5.34
N GLY A 197 -23.84 -13.47 5.41
CA GLY A 197 -24.70 -13.83 4.28
C GLY A 197 -24.14 -14.92 3.37
N PHE A 198 -23.05 -15.59 3.75
CA PHE A 198 -22.60 -16.81 3.10
C PHE A 198 -23.62 -17.94 3.32
N GLU A 199 -23.95 -18.66 2.25
CA GLU A 199 -24.86 -19.81 2.30
C GLU A 199 -24.37 -20.93 1.39
N PHE A 200 -24.44 -22.16 1.88
CA PHE A 200 -24.33 -23.38 1.08
C PHE A 200 -25.55 -24.26 1.37
N LYS A 201 -26.35 -24.54 0.34
CA LYS A 201 -27.55 -25.38 0.44
C LYS A 201 -27.60 -26.36 -0.73
N GLN A 202 -27.54 -27.64 -0.42
CA GLN A 202 -27.69 -28.72 -1.38
C GLN A 202 -28.51 -29.85 -0.77
N ASP A 203 -29.36 -30.45 -1.58
CA ASP A 203 -30.09 -31.67 -1.21
C ASP A 203 -29.23 -32.91 -1.48
N PHE A 204 -29.50 -33.99 -0.76
CA PHE A 204 -28.82 -35.25 -1.02
C PHE A 204 -29.30 -35.84 -2.35
N SER A 205 -28.37 -36.09 -3.27
CA SER A 205 -28.65 -36.80 -4.53
C SER A 205 -28.86 -38.30 -4.31
N SER A 206 -28.35 -38.84 -3.21
CA SER A 206 -28.55 -40.23 -2.79
C SER A 206 -28.22 -40.41 -1.31
N LEU A 207 -28.89 -41.37 -0.65
CA LEU A 207 -28.66 -41.76 0.74
C LEU A 207 -27.78 -43.03 0.83
N PRO A 208 -27.07 -43.27 1.95
CA PRO A 208 -26.36 -44.52 2.23
C PRO A 208 -27.27 -45.75 2.17
N GLY A 209 -26.69 -46.90 1.84
CA GLY A 209 -27.42 -48.18 1.78
C GLY A 209 -26.90 -49.13 0.71
N VAL A 210 -27.52 -50.30 0.61
CA VAL A 210 -27.21 -51.30 -0.41
C VAL A 210 -27.88 -50.91 -1.73
N LYS A 211 -27.13 -50.97 -2.82
CA LYS A 211 -27.53 -50.52 -4.16
C LYS A 211 -26.97 -51.44 -5.23
N THR A 212 -27.52 -51.33 -6.43
CA THR A 212 -27.04 -52.05 -7.62
C THR A 212 -26.16 -51.17 -8.49
N LEU A 213 -25.13 -51.75 -9.13
CA LEU A 213 -24.27 -51.09 -10.12
C LEU A 213 -24.92 -51.04 -11.52
N ARG A 214 -26.25 -51.03 -11.60
CA ARG A 214 -27.04 -50.97 -12.83
C ARG A 214 -27.91 -49.71 -12.88
N LEU A 215 -27.90 -49.01 -14.02
CA LEU A 215 -28.52 -47.69 -14.18
C LEU A 215 -30.03 -47.71 -14.45
N ASP A 216 -30.55 -48.79 -15.03
CA ASP A 216 -31.92 -48.92 -15.54
C ASP A 216 -32.88 -49.66 -14.60
N VAL A 217 -32.42 -50.04 -13.40
CA VAL A 217 -33.30 -50.58 -12.34
C VAL A 217 -34.00 -49.42 -11.65
N LEU A 218 -35.34 -49.44 -11.62
CA LEU A 218 -36.18 -48.48 -10.89
C LEU A 218 -36.50 -49.02 -9.48
N PRO A 219 -35.88 -48.54 -8.39
CA PRO A 219 -36.26 -48.95 -7.05
C PRO A 219 -37.30 -47.97 -6.46
N LEU A 220 -37.95 -48.42 -5.38
CA LEU A 220 -38.84 -47.60 -4.54
C LEU A 220 -38.16 -46.27 -4.16
N ALA A 221 -38.95 -45.21 -4.01
CA ALA A 221 -38.50 -43.80 -3.97
C ALA A 221 -37.38 -43.42 -2.95
N LYS A 222 -36.97 -44.31 -2.06
CA LYS A 222 -35.89 -44.09 -1.06
C LYS A 222 -34.56 -44.80 -1.38
N GLU A 223 -34.51 -45.62 -2.41
CA GLU A 223 -33.37 -46.49 -2.74
C GLU A 223 -32.74 -46.14 -4.10
N ARG A 224 -33.06 -44.98 -4.69
CA ARG A 224 -32.52 -44.62 -6.01
C ARG A 224 -30.98 -44.63 -6.02
N PRO A 225 -30.34 -45.41 -6.89
CA PRO A 225 -28.91 -45.28 -7.13
C PRO A 225 -28.65 -43.93 -7.77
N ASN A 226 -27.63 -43.23 -7.28
CA ASN A 226 -27.15 -42.04 -7.94
C ASN A 226 -26.39 -42.49 -9.21
N PRO A 227 -26.86 -42.12 -10.41
CA PRO A 227 -26.28 -42.62 -11.65
C PRO A 227 -24.80 -42.23 -11.78
N ASP A 228 -24.40 -41.07 -11.25
CA ASP A 228 -23.00 -40.63 -11.27
C ASP A 228 -22.09 -41.48 -10.39
N LEU A 229 -22.60 -41.92 -9.22
CA LEU A 229 -21.88 -42.84 -8.34
C LEU A 229 -21.78 -44.23 -8.96
N VAL A 230 -22.85 -44.71 -9.60
CA VAL A 230 -22.83 -45.99 -10.32
C VAL A 230 -21.80 -45.95 -11.44
N SER A 231 -21.81 -44.91 -12.29
CA SER A 231 -20.84 -44.77 -13.39
C SER A 231 -19.40 -44.83 -12.91
N ILE A 232 -19.07 -44.16 -11.80
CA ILE A 232 -17.71 -44.22 -11.22
C ILE A 232 -17.36 -45.59 -10.68
N LEU A 233 -18.30 -46.24 -9.99
CA LEU A 233 -18.06 -47.53 -9.35
C LEU A 233 -18.09 -48.71 -10.34
N SER A 234 -18.63 -48.55 -11.55
CA SER A 234 -18.75 -49.64 -12.52
C SER A 234 -17.88 -49.48 -13.77
N ASN A 235 -17.64 -48.26 -14.27
CA ASN A 235 -17.09 -48.05 -15.60
C ASN A 235 -15.60 -47.59 -15.58
N PRO A 236 -14.64 -48.48 -15.87
CA PRO A 236 -13.21 -48.12 -15.97
C PRO A 236 -12.86 -47.31 -17.22
N PHE A 237 -13.78 -47.14 -18.18
CA PHE A 237 -13.52 -46.54 -19.49
C PHE A 237 -13.95 -45.06 -19.58
N LEU A 238 -14.36 -44.45 -18.47
CA LEU A 238 -14.72 -43.03 -18.43
C LEU A 238 -13.53 -42.15 -18.81
N GLU A 239 -13.74 -41.20 -19.71
CA GLU A 239 -12.72 -40.17 -19.95
C GLU A 239 -12.54 -39.29 -18.70
N GLN A 240 -11.38 -38.68 -18.52
CA GLN A 240 -11.09 -37.88 -17.32
C GLN A 240 -12.15 -36.81 -17.05
N ARG A 241 -12.66 -36.15 -18.10
CA ARG A 241 -13.69 -35.12 -17.97
C ARG A 241 -15.04 -35.68 -17.53
N GLU A 242 -15.40 -36.87 -17.98
CA GLU A 242 -16.62 -37.56 -17.56
C GLU A 242 -16.46 -38.05 -16.12
N LYS A 243 -15.29 -38.58 -15.78
CA LYS A 243 -14.92 -38.96 -14.41
C LYS A 243 -15.01 -37.77 -13.46
N ASP A 244 -14.42 -36.62 -13.79
CA ASP A 244 -14.49 -35.40 -12.99
C ASP A 244 -15.93 -34.90 -12.79
N PHE A 245 -16.75 -34.98 -13.84
CA PHE A 245 -18.15 -34.62 -13.78
C PHE A 245 -18.92 -35.56 -12.84
N HIS A 246 -18.84 -36.87 -13.04
CA HIS A 246 -19.50 -37.83 -12.16
C HIS A 246 -18.99 -37.71 -10.71
N TYR A 247 -17.70 -37.46 -10.51
CA TYR A 247 -17.03 -37.39 -9.21
C TYR A 247 -17.66 -36.34 -8.30
N LEU A 248 -18.00 -35.17 -8.85
CA LEU A 248 -18.61 -34.09 -8.09
C LEU A 248 -20.02 -34.39 -7.58
N ASN A 249 -20.69 -35.42 -8.08
CA ASN A 249 -21.95 -35.91 -7.52
C ASN A 249 -21.79 -37.25 -6.77
N SER A 250 -20.60 -37.82 -6.66
CA SER A 250 -20.39 -39.16 -6.05
C SER A 250 -19.98 -39.14 -4.58
N LEU A 251 -19.65 -37.96 -4.05
CA LEU A 251 -19.18 -37.78 -2.67
C LEU A 251 -20.19 -37.01 -1.81
N TRP A 252 -20.08 -37.20 -0.49
CA TRP A 252 -20.71 -36.31 0.47
C TRP A 252 -19.86 -35.06 0.68
N TRP A 253 -20.22 -33.96 0.02
CA TRP A 253 -19.50 -32.69 0.15
C TRP A 253 -19.98 -31.87 1.35
N ASN A 254 -19.11 -31.73 2.35
CA ASN A 254 -19.31 -30.85 3.49
C ASN A 254 -18.58 -29.52 3.29
N ASN A 255 -19.28 -28.40 3.47
CA ASN A 255 -18.70 -27.05 3.37
C ASN A 255 -18.35 -26.51 4.76
N PHE A 256 -17.14 -25.95 4.93
CA PHE A 256 -16.68 -25.39 6.21
C PHE A 256 -16.98 -23.90 6.39
N GLY A 257 -17.83 -23.31 5.55
CA GLY A 257 -18.13 -21.89 5.55
C GLY A 257 -17.08 -21.04 4.81
N GLN A 258 -17.31 -19.73 4.81
CA GLN A 258 -16.37 -18.74 4.29
C GLN A 258 -15.35 -18.38 5.36
N ASN A 259 -14.07 -18.51 5.04
CA ASN A 259 -12.97 -18.09 5.90
C ASN A 259 -12.93 -16.56 5.98
N SER A 260 -12.44 -16.04 7.12
CA SER A 260 -12.10 -14.62 7.25
C SER A 260 -11.07 -14.20 6.21
N ALA A 261 -11.17 -12.97 5.71
CA ALA A 261 -10.23 -12.45 4.72
C ALA A 261 -8.78 -12.51 5.24
N GLN A 262 -7.94 -13.28 4.55
CA GLN A 262 -6.51 -13.37 4.81
C GLN A 262 -5.80 -12.29 4.02
N LEU A 263 -5.06 -11.43 4.69
CA LEU A 263 -4.28 -10.37 4.06
C LEU A 263 -2.88 -10.89 3.75
N SER A 264 -2.43 -10.69 2.51
CA SER A 264 -1.04 -10.92 2.13
C SER A 264 -0.13 -9.88 2.80
N ASP A 265 1.17 -10.17 2.76
CA ASP A 265 2.19 -9.15 3.01
C ASP A 265 2.00 -7.97 2.06
N ILE A 266 2.42 -6.80 2.55
CA ILE A 266 2.36 -5.55 1.80
C ILE A 266 3.59 -5.50 0.89
N LEU A 267 3.36 -5.44 -0.41
CA LEU A 267 4.41 -5.31 -1.41
C LEU A 267 4.61 -3.82 -1.75
N GLU A 268 5.83 -3.30 -1.58
CA GLU A 268 6.20 -2.00 -2.14
C GLU A 268 6.44 -2.16 -3.65
N ILE A 269 5.66 -1.42 -4.44
CA ILE A 269 5.73 -1.48 -5.91
C ILE A 269 6.60 -0.34 -6.43
N GLU A 270 6.49 0.82 -5.80
CA GLU A 270 7.10 2.04 -6.29
C GLU A 270 7.42 2.96 -5.12
N ARG A 271 8.58 3.61 -5.22
CA ARG A 271 9.02 4.65 -4.30
C ARG A 271 9.66 5.76 -5.10
N ASP A 272 9.07 6.94 -5.04
CA ASP A 272 9.61 8.17 -5.62
C ASP A 272 9.94 9.16 -4.51
N SER A 273 11.02 9.91 -4.65
CA SER A 273 11.46 10.89 -3.66
C SER A 273 12.03 12.11 -4.36
N LYS A 274 11.48 13.28 -4.05
CA LYS A 274 11.87 14.54 -4.72
C LYS A 274 12.35 15.57 -3.70
N ASP A 275 13.45 16.21 -4.05
CA ASP A 275 14.02 17.32 -3.29
C ASP A 275 13.45 18.65 -3.82
N TRP A 276 12.97 19.48 -2.90
CA TRP A 276 12.30 20.74 -3.18
C TRP A 276 13.19 21.91 -2.80
N TYR A 277 13.16 22.94 -3.64
CA TYR A 277 13.93 24.16 -3.49
C TYR A 277 13.01 25.37 -3.60
N ARG A 278 13.35 26.43 -2.88
CA ARG A 278 12.70 27.73 -2.96
C ARG A 278 13.62 28.72 -3.64
N PHE A 279 13.21 29.18 -4.81
CA PHE A 279 13.86 30.21 -5.59
C PHE A 279 13.17 31.54 -5.36
N THR A 280 13.92 32.59 -5.04
CA THR A 280 13.36 33.89 -4.68
C THR A 280 14.10 34.99 -5.42
N LEU A 281 13.36 35.88 -6.07
CA LEU A 281 13.89 37.08 -6.75
C LEU A 281 13.23 38.30 -6.12
N THR A 282 14.03 39.20 -5.53
CA THR A 282 13.53 40.42 -4.89
C THR A 282 14.28 41.67 -5.35
N PHE A 283 13.63 42.82 -5.22
CA PHE A 283 14.14 44.12 -5.64
C PHE A 283 14.21 45.04 -4.43
N SER A 284 15.42 45.24 -3.90
CA SER A 284 15.66 46.04 -2.72
C SER A 284 15.72 47.52 -3.06
N HIS A 285 15.12 48.35 -2.22
CA HIS A 285 15.23 49.79 -2.21
C HIS A 285 15.25 50.28 -0.76
N ASN A 286 16.36 50.87 -0.37
CA ASN A 286 16.63 51.30 0.99
C ASN A 286 16.83 52.82 1.04
N ARG A 287 16.07 53.51 1.88
CA ARG A 287 16.15 54.96 2.11
C ARG A 287 16.40 55.20 3.58
N THR A 288 17.46 55.95 3.89
CA THR A 288 17.90 56.20 5.27
C THR A 288 18.16 57.67 5.49
N GLN A 289 17.77 58.17 6.66
CA GLN A 289 18.07 59.50 7.14
C GLN A 289 18.72 59.44 8.52
N LEU A 290 19.79 60.22 8.70
CA LEU A 290 20.44 60.49 9.98
C LEU A 290 20.38 62.00 10.21
N HIS A 291 19.70 62.44 11.26
CA HIS A 291 19.64 63.86 11.63
C HIS A 291 20.36 64.08 12.95
N TYR A 292 21.47 64.83 12.93
CA TYR A 292 22.17 65.21 14.14
C TYR A 292 21.60 66.50 14.70
N ASP A 293 21.26 66.50 15.99
CA ASP A 293 20.68 67.66 16.62
C ASP A 293 21.72 68.79 16.78
N PRO A 294 21.36 70.05 16.47
CA PRO A 294 22.26 71.18 16.63
C PRO A 294 22.57 71.50 18.11
N GLU A 295 21.61 71.31 19.02
CA GLU A 295 21.66 71.79 20.42
C GLU A 295 21.82 70.65 21.45
N GLU A 296 21.38 69.44 21.11
CA GLU A 296 21.48 68.24 21.94
C GLU A 296 22.52 67.24 21.39
N ILE A 297 23.16 66.46 22.26
CA ILE A 297 24.10 65.40 21.85
C ILE A 297 23.29 64.15 21.49
N GLN A 298 22.54 64.24 20.40
CA GLN A 298 21.66 63.16 19.92
C GLN A 298 21.65 63.05 18.39
N LEU A 299 21.29 61.85 17.93
CA LEU A 299 21.12 61.45 16.55
C LEU A 299 19.72 60.84 16.40
N THR A 300 18.95 61.32 15.43
CA THR A 300 17.69 60.71 15.02
C THR A 300 17.92 59.83 13.78
N TYR A 301 17.60 58.55 13.89
CA TYR A 301 17.67 57.58 12.80
C TYR A 301 16.28 57.23 12.29
N THR A 302 16.13 57.24 10.97
CA THR A 302 14.91 56.84 10.28
C THR A 302 15.26 56.05 9.03
N ASN A 303 14.54 54.96 8.79
CA ASN A 303 14.83 54.06 7.67
C ASN A 303 13.56 53.45 7.09
N ILE A 304 13.51 53.39 5.76
CA ILE A 304 12.48 52.67 5.01
C ILE A 304 13.18 51.75 4.03
N PHE A 305 13.05 50.45 4.25
CA PHE A 305 13.54 49.39 3.40
C PHE A 305 12.37 48.65 2.79
N ALA A 306 12.35 48.55 1.46
CA ALA A 306 11.39 47.77 0.70
C ALA A 306 12.15 46.78 -0.17
N ASN A 307 11.74 45.52 -0.14
CA ASN A 307 12.35 44.42 -0.89
C ASN A 307 11.28 43.47 -1.45
N PRO A 308 10.29 43.99 -2.22
CA PRO A 308 9.27 43.16 -2.84
C PRO A 308 9.88 42.17 -3.83
N GLY A 309 9.19 41.06 -4.04
CA GLY A 309 9.63 40.05 -5.00
C GLY A 309 8.66 38.89 -5.15
N MET A 310 9.16 37.83 -5.78
CA MET A 310 8.44 36.58 -6.03
C MET A 310 9.23 35.38 -5.50
N SER A 311 8.51 34.33 -5.12
CA SER A 311 9.08 33.08 -4.63
C SER A 311 8.45 31.89 -5.34
N ILE A 312 9.27 30.99 -5.89
CA ILE A 312 8.84 29.77 -6.57
C ILE A 312 9.37 28.57 -5.80
N THR A 313 8.49 27.65 -5.43
CA THR A 313 8.86 26.36 -4.86
C THR A 313 8.82 25.31 -5.96
N SER A 314 9.97 24.70 -6.27
CA SER A 314 10.13 23.76 -7.37
C SER A 314 11.17 22.67 -7.07
N THR A 315 11.04 21.52 -7.72
CA THR A 315 12.13 20.55 -7.85
C THR A 315 13.12 21.01 -8.94
N LEU A 316 14.30 20.40 -9.01
CA LEU A 316 15.25 20.64 -10.11
C LEU A 316 14.76 20.08 -11.45
N ASP A 317 13.83 19.12 -11.42
CA ASP A 317 13.17 18.52 -12.59
C ASP A 317 11.89 19.30 -13.01
N VAL A 318 11.73 20.52 -12.48
CA VAL A 318 10.70 21.52 -12.86
C VAL A 318 9.27 21.17 -12.41
N ASP A 319 9.09 20.31 -11.41
CA ASP A 319 7.80 20.21 -10.71
C ASP A 319 7.62 21.43 -9.82
N VAL A 320 6.55 22.21 -10.02
CA VAL A 320 6.25 23.41 -9.23
C VAL A 320 5.12 23.15 -8.25
N ASP A 321 5.31 23.56 -6.99
CA ASP A 321 4.24 23.54 -5.98
C ASP A 321 3.53 24.90 -5.93
N THR A 322 2.27 24.93 -6.34
CA THR A 322 1.50 26.18 -6.49
C THR A 322 1.14 26.81 -5.16
N GLU A 323 0.79 26.00 -4.17
CA GLU A 323 0.37 26.40 -2.85
C GLU A 323 1.54 27.10 -2.14
N GLN A 324 2.71 26.45 -2.06
CA GLN A 324 3.91 27.01 -1.43
C GLN A 324 4.51 28.19 -2.21
N THR A 325 4.43 28.17 -3.54
CA THR A 325 4.81 29.32 -4.40
C THR A 325 3.95 30.54 -4.06
N THR A 326 2.64 30.36 -3.90
CA THR A 326 1.72 31.44 -3.54
C THR A 326 2.04 31.99 -2.15
N VAL A 327 2.21 31.12 -1.15
CA VAL A 327 2.54 31.50 0.23
C VAL A 327 3.85 32.28 0.30
N GLY A 328 4.92 31.75 -0.31
CA GLY A 328 6.21 32.43 -0.35
C GLY A 328 6.14 33.78 -1.06
N THR A 329 5.41 33.86 -2.17
CA THR A 329 5.24 35.09 -2.96
C THR A 329 4.45 36.16 -2.21
N ILE A 330 3.40 35.79 -1.48
CA ILE A 330 2.65 36.75 -0.64
C ILE A 330 3.60 37.40 0.38
N GLY A 331 4.42 36.60 1.07
CA GLY A 331 5.33 37.14 2.09
C GLY A 331 6.42 38.04 1.51
N THR A 332 6.93 37.75 0.31
CA THR A 332 7.85 38.67 -0.40
C THR A 332 7.14 39.92 -0.91
N LEU A 333 5.92 39.82 -1.41
CA LEU A 333 5.15 40.97 -1.92
C LEU A 333 4.73 41.97 -0.86
N LEU A 334 4.53 41.55 0.40
CA LEU A 334 4.24 42.45 1.53
C LEU A 334 5.26 43.59 1.67
N GLY A 335 6.49 43.38 1.21
CA GLY A 335 7.53 44.40 1.12
C GLY A 335 7.16 45.64 0.30
N ALA A 336 6.26 45.50 -0.68
CA ALA A 336 5.81 46.61 -1.51
C ALA A 336 5.03 47.68 -0.72
N LEU A 337 4.44 47.32 0.43
CA LEU A 337 3.76 48.27 1.31
C LEU A 337 4.72 49.38 1.77
N PHE A 338 6.02 49.09 1.89
CA PHE A 338 7.04 50.04 2.33
C PHE A 338 7.47 51.03 1.23
N TRP A 339 7.14 50.76 -0.04
CA TRP A 339 7.23 51.80 -1.08
C TRP A 339 6.15 52.86 -0.93
N LEU A 340 4.97 52.48 -0.43
CA LEU A 340 3.84 53.39 -0.24
C LEU A 340 3.99 54.26 1.02
N ILE A 341 4.90 53.90 1.93
CA ILE A 341 5.23 54.74 3.08
C ILE A 341 5.99 55.97 2.56
N ASP A 342 5.25 57.07 2.45
CA ASP A 342 5.81 58.39 2.19
C ASP A 342 6.08 59.09 3.51
N GLN A 343 7.34 59.09 3.93
CA GLN A 343 7.79 60.07 4.91
C GLN A 343 8.32 61.27 4.13
N ASN A 344 7.46 62.29 4.02
CA ASN A 344 7.73 63.54 3.32
C ASN A 344 9.14 64.10 3.61
N GLU A 345 9.66 63.94 4.83
CA GLU A 345 11.00 64.39 5.22
C GLU A 345 12.14 63.64 4.51
N ILE A 346 12.10 62.30 4.44
CA ILE A 346 13.18 61.52 3.82
C ILE A 346 13.22 61.79 2.31
N ASN A 347 12.05 61.76 1.66
CA ASN A 347 11.97 61.97 0.22
C ASN A 347 12.31 63.42 -0.17
N ALA A 348 11.89 64.41 0.62
CA ALA A 348 12.27 65.81 0.42
C ALA A 348 13.78 66.01 0.61
N ASN A 349 14.38 65.44 1.66
CA ASN A 349 15.82 65.54 1.91
C ASN A 349 16.65 64.83 0.83
N LEU A 350 16.22 63.66 0.34
CA LEU A 350 16.85 62.97 -0.79
C LEU A 350 16.74 63.81 -2.07
N SER A 351 15.59 64.44 -2.33
CA SER A 351 15.38 65.29 -3.50
C SER A 351 16.27 66.54 -3.45
N ALA A 352 16.30 67.23 -2.30
CA ALA A 352 17.17 68.38 -2.08
C ALA A 352 18.66 68.01 -2.21
N ALA A 353 19.08 66.87 -1.67
CA ALA A 353 20.43 66.37 -1.80
C ALA A 353 20.81 66.09 -3.27
N ARG A 354 19.91 65.46 -4.04
CA ARG A 354 20.13 65.21 -5.48
C ARG A 354 20.21 66.50 -6.29
N GLU A 355 19.40 67.51 -5.97
CA GLU A 355 19.48 68.82 -6.62
C GLU A 355 20.84 69.49 -6.37
N ARG A 356 21.31 69.48 -5.11
CA ARG A 356 22.64 70.01 -4.75
C ARG A 356 23.79 69.27 -5.43
N TYR A 357 23.70 67.94 -5.50
CA TYR A 357 24.66 67.12 -6.24
C TYR A 357 24.69 67.47 -7.73
N LYS A 358 23.52 67.58 -8.38
CA LYS A 358 23.41 68.02 -9.79
C LYS A 358 23.99 69.41 -10.02
N ASN A 359 23.86 70.29 -9.03
CA ASN A 359 24.44 71.64 -9.04
C ASN A 359 25.92 71.68 -8.65
N LEU A 360 26.59 70.53 -8.48
CA LEU A 360 28.00 70.39 -8.12
C LEU A 360 28.39 71.13 -6.82
N GLN A 361 27.45 71.23 -5.87
CA GLN A 361 27.73 71.84 -4.58
C GLN A 361 28.60 70.91 -3.72
N PRO A 362 29.51 71.44 -2.88
CA PRO A 362 30.26 70.61 -1.94
C PRO A 362 29.35 70.03 -0.84
N LEU A 363 29.78 68.93 -0.22
CA LEU A 363 29.11 68.38 0.97
C LEU A 363 29.11 69.41 2.10
N SER A 364 27.97 69.53 2.80
CA SER A 364 27.85 70.42 3.95
C SER A 364 28.63 69.89 5.15
N SER A 365 29.05 70.80 6.04
CA SER A 365 29.66 70.44 7.32
C SER A 365 28.61 70.27 8.41
N LEU A 366 28.82 69.34 9.35
CA LEU A 366 27.93 69.13 10.48
C LEU A 366 28.19 70.17 11.57
N GLN A 367 27.23 71.07 11.76
CA GLN A 367 27.19 72.11 12.80
C GLN A 367 26.40 71.60 14.01
N THR A 368 27.01 70.72 14.80
CA THR A 368 26.36 70.03 15.94
C THR A 368 27.12 70.30 17.22
N LYS A 369 26.44 70.35 18.37
CA LYS A 369 27.09 70.37 19.69
C LYS A 369 27.94 69.13 19.97
N ALA A 370 27.59 67.97 19.40
CA ALA A 370 28.31 66.72 19.60
C ALA A 370 29.75 66.76 19.03
N THR A 371 30.71 66.34 19.83
CA THR A 371 32.11 66.16 19.42
C THR A 371 32.25 65.02 18.40
N ARG A 372 33.41 64.96 17.71
CA ARG A 372 33.71 63.87 16.77
C ARG A 372 33.68 62.49 17.43
N GLN A 373 34.11 62.38 18.68
CA GLN A 373 34.11 61.12 19.43
C GLN A 373 32.69 60.70 19.81
N GLU A 374 31.85 61.62 20.29
CA GLU A 374 30.44 61.35 20.61
C GLU A 374 29.65 60.95 19.37
N ARG A 375 29.85 61.63 18.23
CA ARG A 375 29.25 61.20 16.95
C ARG A 375 29.68 59.80 16.56
N ARG A 376 30.96 59.44 16.76
CA ARG A 376 31.45 58.08 16.50
C ARG A 376 30.76 57.06 17.42
N GLN A 377 30.58 57.36 18.70
CA GLN A 377 29.88 56.49 19.65
C GLN A 377 28.41 56.30 19.27
N MET A 378 27.69 57.38 18.91
CA MET A 378 26.30 57.29 18.45
C MET A 378 26.17 56.38 17.22
N ASN A 379 27.06 56.49 16.22
CA ASN A 379 27.02 55.62 15.04
C ASN A 379 27.36 54.15 15.37
N ILE A 380 28.32 53.90 16.26
CA ILE A 380 28.64 52.54 16.72
C ILE A 380 27.44 51.93 17.44
N ARG A 381 26.78 52.70 18.32
CA ARG A 381 25.58 52.27 19.04
C ARG A 381 24.43 51.97 18.07
N LEU A 382 24.16 52.85 17.10
CA LEU A 382 23.17 52.61 16.05
C LEU A 382 23.42 51.29 15.31
N ASN A 383 24.65 51.05 14.86
CA ASN A 383 25.01 49.82 14.15
C ASN A 383 24.81 48.58 15.01
N HIS A 384 25.11 48.68 16.30
CA HIS A 384 24.91 47.59 17.24
C HIS A 384 23.42 47.32 17.48
N ASP A 385 22.63 48.36 17.73
CA ASP A 385 21.19 48.22 17.96
C ASP A 385 20.48 47.67 16.71
N LEU A 386 20.88 48.08 15.50
CA LEU A 386 20.40 47.49 14.24
C LEU A 386 20.79 46.00 14.11
N SER A 387 22.01 45.64 14.52
CA SER A 387 22.46 44.24 14.50
C SER A 387 21.64 43.38 15.47
N GLU A 388 21.37 43.87 16.68
CA GLU A 388 20.55 43.15 17.66
C GLU A 388 19.08 43.06 17.21
N ALA A 389 18.52 44.11 16.60
CA ALA A 389 17.19 44.08 15.98
C ALA A 389 17.06 43.01 14.89
N ASN A 390 18.11 42.81 14.10
CA ASN A 390 18.15 41.77 13.07
C ASN A 390 18.38 40.38 13.65
N LYS A 391 19.09 40.26 14.77
CA LYS A 391 19.28 38.97 15.45
C LYS A 391 18.02 38.50 16.16
N ALA A 392 17.24 39.42 16.73
CA ALA A 392 15.99 39.10 17.41
C ALA A 392 14.81 38.88 16.45
N THR A 393 14.98 39.07 15.14
CA THR A 393 13.89 38.83 14.18
C THR A 393 13.57 37.34 14.06
N GLY A 394 12.28 37.00 14.00
CA GLY A 394 11.81 35.67 13.64
C GLY A 394 11.63 35.47 12.14
N LEU A 395 11.85 36.51 11.34
CA LEU A 395 11.76 36.45 9.89
C LEU A 395 13.03 35.80 9.31
N SER A 396 12.84 34.70 8.58
CA SER A 396 13.92 34.06 7.81
C SER A 396 14.36 34.89 6.59
N GLN A 397 13.45 35.73 6.09
CA GLN A 397 13.71 36.67 5.00
C GLN A 397 12.84 37.91 5.23
N VAL A 398 13.46 39.09 5.24
CA VAL A 398 12.77 40.38 5.36
C VAL A 398 12.43 40.90 3.97
N SER A 399 11.15 41.16 3.72
CA SER A 399 10.66 41.80 2.50
C SER A 399 10.43 43.29 2.67
N GLY A 400 10.28 43.80 3.89
CA GLY A 400 10.23 45.23 4.15
C GLY A 400 10.47 45.57 5.63
N ASN A 401 10.97 46.77 5.89
CA ASN A 401 11.22 47.29 7.23
C ASN A 401 11.01 48.81 7.25
N TRP A 402 10.35 49.30 8.30
CA TRP A 402 10.25 50.72 8.60
C TRP A 402 10.73 50.96 10.02
N THR A 403 11.76 51.79 10.17
CA THR A 403 12.22 52.27 11.47
C THR A 403 11.66 53.66 11.73
N VAL A 404 10.86 53.81 12.78
CA VAL A 404 10.28 55.09 13.20
C VAL A 404 11.39 55.96 13.81
N ASN A 405 11.25 57.29 13.77
CA ASN A 405 12.23 58.26 14.27
C ASN A 405 12.79 57.86 15.64
N SER A 406 14.02 57.34 15.62
CA SER A 406 14.65 56.66 16.74
C SER A 406 15.81 57.49 17.26
N LYS A 407 15.78 57.85 18.55
CA LYS A 407 16.79 58.72 19.17
C LYS A 407 17.94 57.92 19.74
N ILE A 408 19.16 58.37 19.45
CA ILE A 408 20.41 57.73 19.86
C ILE A 408 21.33 58.79 20.45
N THR A 409 21.83 58.53 21.65
CA THR A 409 22.85 59.31 22.35
C THR A 409 24.11 58.46 22.52
N PRO A 410 25.22 59.01 23.02
CA PRO A 410 26.42 58.20 23.32
C PRO A 410 26.14 57.04 24.30
N HIS A 411 25.20 57.22 25.22
CA HIS A 411 24.91 56.28 26.32
C HIS A 411 23.66 55.45 26.10
N THR A 412 22.68 55.94 25.34
CA THR A 412 21.38 55.29 25.18
C THR A 412 20.96 55.21 23.73
N GLY A 413 20.33 54.12 23.32
CA GLY A 413 19.75 53.97 22.00
C GLY A 413 18.47 53.15 22.07
N ILE A 414 17.50 53.50 21.23
CA ILE A 414 16.27 52.73 21.06
C ILE A 414 15.81 52.84 19.61
N LEU A 415 15.51 51.69 19.01
CA LEU A 415 15.00 51.51 17.66
C LEU A 415 13.64 50.84 17.74
N TRP A 416 12.67 51.40 17.02
CA TRP A 416 11.36 50.80 16.81
C TRP A 416 11.15 50.49 15.34
N GLN A 417 10.86 49.23 15.05
CA GLN A 417 10.78 48.69 13.70
C GLN A 417 9.48 47.94 13.46
N VAL A 418 8.90 48.11 12.28
CA VAL A 418 7.86 47.24 11.74
C VAL A 418 8.43 46.53 10.52
N LYS A 419 8.42 45.21 10.52
CA LYS A 419 8.98 44.35 9.48
C LYS A 419 7.92 43.47 8.87
N THR A 420 8.10 43.13 7.60
CA THR A 420 7.33 42.08 6.91
C THR A 420 8.28 41.11 6.24
N GLY A 421 7.83 39.89 6.01
CA GLY A 421 8.68 38.87 5.41
C GLY A 421 8.12 37.46 5.49
N LEU A 422 9.04 36.51 5.54
CA LEU A 422 8.74 35.08 5.62
C LEU A 422 9.25 34.51 6.95
N HIS A 423 8.35 33.97 7.76
CA HIS A 423 8.66 33.17 8.94
C HIS A 423 8.82 31.71 8.55
N ARG A 424 9.94 31.08 8.94
CA ARG A 424 10.23 29.69 8.58
C ARG A 424 9.71 28.74 9.65
N ARG A 425 8.95 27.71 9.24
CA ARG A 425 8.44 26.65 10.12
C ARG A 425 8.84 25.26 9.65
N GLY A 426 9.40 24.45 10.54
CA GLY A 426 9.71 23.04 10.25
C GLY A 426 8.47 22.15 10.33
N VAL A 427 8.26 21.27 9.35
CA VAL A 427 7.10 20.37 9.30
C VAL A 427 7.49 18.94 8.90
N GLN A 428 6.74 17.97 9.43
CA GLN A 428 6.65 16.62 8.87
C GLN A 428 5.18 16.28 8.62
N PHE A 429 4.76 16.25 7.36
CA PHE A 429 3.38 15.96 6.94
C PHE A 429 3.27 14.57 6.33
N PHE A 430 2.07 13.99 6.42
CA PHE A 430 1.82 12.64 5.95
C PHE A 430 0.36 12.43 5.53
N ASN A 431 0.14 11.59 4.52
CA ASN A 431 -1.17 11.24 4.00
C ASN A 431 -1.17 9.77 3.53
N ILE A 432 -2.19 9.01 3.92
CA ILE A 432 -2.45 7.67 3.40
C ILE A 432 -3.80 7.67 2.70
N SER A 433 -3.80 7.25 1.43
CA SER A 433 -5.04 6.87 0.76
C SER A 433 -5.01 5.39 0.39
N SER A 434 -6.09 4.68 0.68
CA SER A 434 -6.26 3.30 0.24
C SER A 434 -7.71 3.02 -0.08
N LYS A 435 -7.94 2.23 -1.12
CA LYS A 435 -9.26 1.72 -1.48
C LYS A 435 -9.14 0.29 -1.96
N TRP A 436 -10.00 -0.59 -1.46
CA TRP A 436 -10.15 -1.93 -2.00
C TRP A 436 -10.73 -1.86 -3.40
N GLY A 437 -10.11 -2.57 -4.33
CA GLY A 437 -10.60 -2.74 -5.68
C GLY A 437 -11.81 -3.66 -5.75
N THR A 438 -12.23 -3.96 -6.97
CA THR A 438 -13.33 -4.89 -7.22
C THR A 438 -12.91 -6.31 -6.80
N VAL A 439 -13.80 -7.01 -6.12
CA VAL A 439 -13.63 -8.43 -5.79
C VAL A 439 -13.56 -9.23 -7.10
N SER A 440 -12.57 -10.11 -7.19
CA SER A 440 -12.38 -10.99 -8.34
C SER A 440 -13.53 -11.99 -8.51
N PRO A 441 -13.66 -12.61 -9.69
CA PRO A 441 -14.44 -13.84 -9.84
C PRO A 441 -14.00 -14.93 -8.84
N THR A 442 -14.83 -15.96 -8.70
CA THR A 442 -14.46 -17.13 -7.88
C THR A 442 -13.56 -18.04 -8.68
N TYR A 443 -12.44 -18.42 -8.08
CA TYR A 443 -11.49 -19.37 -8.64
C TYR A 443 -11.57 -20.67 -7.87
N LEU A 444 -11.41 -21.78 -8.57
CA LEU A 444 -11.04 -23.04 -7.98
C LEU A 444 -9.54 -22.99 -7.69
N THR A 445 -9.13 -22.85 -6.43
CA THR A 445 -7.72 -22.67 -6.06
C THR A 445 -7.04 -23.96 -5.65
N TYR A 446 -7.82 -24.99 -5.31
CA TYR A 446 -7.31 -26.32 -5.00
C TYR A 446 -8.34 -27.38 -5.37
N VAL A 447 -7.86 -28.50 -5.91
CA VAL A 447 -8.64 -29.71 -6.18
C VAL A 447 -7.79 -30.91 -5.80
N ARG A 448 -8.38 -31.82 -5.05
CA ARG A 448 -7.91 -33.19 -4.91
C ARG A 448 -9.05 -34.13 -5.25
N ASN A 449 -8.88 -34.80 -6.37
CA ASN A 449 -9.65 -35.93 -6.88
C ASN A 449 -8.66 -37.09 -6.88
N ASN A 450 -8.91 -38.15 -6.11
CA ASN A 450 -8.19 -39.41 -6.27
C ASN A 450 -9.01 -40.37 -7.15
N ASP A 451 -8.39 -41.46 -7.59
CA ASP A 451 -9.01 -42.50 -8.41
C ASP A 451 -10.01 -43.36 -7.63
N PHE A 452 -11.14 -42.77 -7.21
CA PHE A 452 -12.26 -43.49 -6.63
C PHE A 452 -12.94 -44.36 -7.70
N GLY A 453 -13.10 -45.65 -7.43
CA GLY A 453 -13.68 -46.65 -8.33
C GLY A 453 -12.81 -46.98 -9.56
N PRO A 454 -13.24 -47.95 -10.39
CA PRO A 454 -14.41 -48.80 -10.20
C PRO A 454 -14.16 -49.95 -9.22
N LEU A 455 -15.22 -50.47 -8.62
CA LEU A 455 -15.19 -51.72 -7.87
C LEU A 455 -15.03 -52.89 -8.84
N THR A 456 -14.21 -53.89 -8.49
CA THR A 456 -13.86 -54.97 -9.42
C THR A 456 -14.70 -56.23 -9.19
N TYR A 457 -15.28 -56.71 -10.28
CA TYR A 457 -16.03 -57.95 -10.38
C TYR A 457 -15.53 -58.79 -11.54
N SER A 458 -15.57 -60.11 -11.36
CA SER A 458 -15.36 -61.09 -12.42
C SER A 458 -16.64 -61.89 -12.67
N GLY A 459 -17.02 -62.01 -13.94
CA GLY A 459 -18.19 -62.73 -14.39
C GLY A 459 -17.93 -64.23 -14.46
N LEU A 460 -18.72 -65.00 -13.72
CA LEU A 460 -18.68 -66.47 -13.74
C LEU A 460 -19.99 -67.03 -14.26
N ASN A 461 -19.92 -68.05 -15.11
CA ASN A 461 -21.11 -68.69 -15.64
C ASN A 461 -21.69 -69.73 -14.66
N PHE A 462 -22.98 -69.59 -14.33
CA PHE A 462 -23.76 -70.51 -13.48
C PHE A 462 -24.92 -71.14 -14.27
N PRO A 463 -25.24 -72.43 -14.10
CA PRO A 463 -26.36 -73.06 -14.80
C PRO A 463 -27.72 -72.42 -14.45
N ILE A 464 -28.46 -71.88 -15.42
CA ILE A 464 -29.76 -71.19 -15.21
C ILE A 464 -30.80 -72.12 -14.58
N ASN A 465 -30.78 -73.41 -14.91
CA ASN A 465 -31.71 -74.40 -14.31
C ASN A 465 -31.49 -74.64 -12.81
N LYS A 466 -30.40 -74.10 -12.26
CA LYS A 466 -30.09 -74.12 -10.83
C LYS A 466 -30.31 -72.76 -10.18
N THR A 467 -30.61 -71.70 -10.94
CA THR A 467 -30.84 -70.34 -10.42
C THR A 467 -32.31 -69.93 -10.49
N GLU A 468 -32.68 -68.93 -9.68
CA GLU A 468 -33.99 -68.27 -9.74
C GLU A 468 -34.03 -67.11 -10.75
N ILE A 469 -32.93 -66.87 -11.48
CA ILE A 469 -32.80 -65.78 -12.47
C ILE A 469 -33.61 -66.10 -13.73
N GLU A 470 -34.43 -65.14 -14.20
CA GLU A 470 -35.15 -65.29 -15.47
C GLU A 470 -34.20 -65.04 -16.67
N PRO A 471 -34.18 -65.92 -17.69
CA PRO A 471 -33.31 -65.72 -18.84
C PRO A 471 -33.73 -64.48 -19.64
N PHE A 472 -32.81 -63.52 -19.81
CA PHE A 472 -33.00 -62.33 -20.63
C PHE A 472 -33.19 -62.74 -22.11
N GLY A 473 -34.39 -62.57 -22.65
CA GLY A 473 -34.74 -63.01 -24.00
C GLY A 473 -34.44 -61.96 -25.06
N THR A 474 -33.27 -62.02 -25.70
CA THR A 474 -33.08 -61.49 -27.05
C THR A 474 -33.33 -62.61 -28.07
N THR A 475 -34.50 -62.60 -28.71
CA THR A 475 -34.74 -63.44 -29.89
C THR A 475 -33.92 -62.91 -31.07
N SER A 476 -32.82 -63.57 -31.41
CA SER A 476 -32.17 -63.45 -32.71
C SER A 476 -32.39 -64.75 -33.48
N ALA A 477 -32.95 -64.65 -34.68
CA ALA A 477 -33.07 -65.76 -35.61
C ALA A 477 -31.93 -65.63 -36.63
N THR A 478 -30.93 -66.51 -36.54
CA THR A 478 -29.85 -66.58 -37.53
C THR A 478 -30.09 -67.79 -38.42
N TYR A 479 -30.28 -67.55 -39.72
CA TYR A 479 -30.29 -68.60 -40.73
C TYR A 479 -28.87 -68.72 -41.29
N VAL A 480 -28.32 -69.94 -41.30
CA VAL A 480 -27.12 -70.24 -42.08
C VAL A 480 -27.59 -70.92 -43.36
N ILE A 481 -27.43 -70.25 -44.50
CA ILE A 481 -27.64 -70.84 -45.83
C ILE A 481 -26.27 -71.34 -46.28
N LEU A 482 -26.11 -72.66 -46.32
CA LEU A 482 -24.95 -73.29 -46.97
C LEU A 482 -25.38 -73.72 -48.37
N THR A 483 -24.71 -73.18 -49.39
CA THR A 483 -24.94 -73.52 -50.80
C THR A 483 -23.75 -74.31 -51.30
N PHE A 484 -23.99 -75.56 -51.72
CA PHE A 484 -23.02 -76.40 -52.44
C PHE A 484 -23.72 -76.99 -53.66
N ASP A 485 -23.09 -76.87 -54.83
CA ASP A 485 -23.52 -77.47 -56.11
C ASP A 485 -25.05 -77.41 -56.37
N ASP A 486 -25.59 -76.20 -56.46
CA ASP A 486 -27.00 -75.89 -56.75
C ASP A 486 -28.06 -76.45 -55.78
N ILE A 487 -27.64 -76.92 -54.59
CA ILE A 487 -28.56 -77.32 -53.50
C ILE A 487 -28.35 -76.38 -52.31
N SER A 488 -29.41 -75.64 -51.94
CA SER A 488 -29.43 -74.81 -50.75
C SER A 488 -29.93 -75.61 -49.55
N TYR A 489 -29.09 -75.80 -48.53
CA TYR A 489 -29.54 -76.30 -47.24
C TYR A 489 -29.87 -75.11 -46.34
N VAL A 490 -31.16 -74.88 -46.10
CA VAL A 490 -31.62 -73.98 -45.04
C VAL A 490 -31.67 -74.81 -43.76
N ARG A 491 -30.64 -74.68 -42.91
CA ARG A 491 -30.75 -75.18 -41.55
C ARG A 491 -31.29 -74.06 -40.68
N GLU A 492 -32.57 -74.16 -40.37
CA GLU A 492 -33.17 -73.36 -39.32
C GLU A 492 -32.50 -73.77 -37.99
N LEU A 493 -31.75 -72.86 -37.37
CA LEU A 493 -31.27 -73.03 -35.99
C LEU A 493 -32.43 -72.80 -35.01
N ASN A 494 -33.62 -73.34 -35.29
CA ASN A 494 -34.74 -73.35 -34.37
C ASN A 494 -34.68 -74.59 -33.49
N LYS A 495 -33.78 -74.56 -32.51
CA LYS A 495 -34.05 -75.18 -31.21
C LYS A 495 -34.02 -74.03 -30.19
N PHE A 496 -35.14 -73.86 -29.48
CA PHE A 496 -35.28 -72.97 -28.34
C PHE A 496 -34.21 -73.29 -27.27
N ASN A 497 -33.00 -72.78 -27.44
CA ASN A 497 -31.99 -72.80 -26.40
C ASN A 497 -32.13 -71.50 -25.63
N ARG A 498 -32.98 -71.54 -24.59
CA ARG A 498 -32.76 -70.66 -23.44
C ARG A 498 -31.28 -70.82 -23.04
N PRO A 499 -30.53 -69.75 -22.73
CA PRO A 499 -29.17 -69.92 -22.25
C PRO A 499 -29.16 -70.94 -21.10
N THR A 500 -28.27 -71.93 -21.18
CA THR A 500 -28.16 -72.96 -20.13
C THR A 500 -27.40 -72.42 -18.92
N PHE A 501 -26.70 -71.29 -19.08
CA PHE A 501 -25.91 -70.60 -18.07
C PHE A 501 -26.24 -69.11 -18.05
N THR A 502 -26.10 -68.47 -16.90
CA THR A 502 -26.16 -67.02 -16.69
C THR A 502 -24.85 -66.55 -16.08
N THR A 503 -24.36 -65.38 -16.48
CA THR A 503 -23.16 -64.79 -15.91
C THR A 503 -23.49 -64.11 -14.58
N VAL A 504 -22.88 -64.55 -13.48
CA VAL A 504 -22.99 -63.94 -12.14
C VAL A 504 -21.69 -63.18 -11.84
N PRO A 505 -21.75 -61.88 -11.52
CA PRO A 505 -20.58 -61.10 -11.12
C PRO A 505 -20.18 -61.42 -9.68
N LEU A 506 -18.92 -61.82 -9.45
CA LEU A 506 -18.35 -61.98 -8.10
C LEU A 506 -17.29 -60.91 -7.84
N PRO A 507 -17.29 -60.24 -6.66
CA PRO A 507 -16.24 -59.30 -6.29
C PRO A 507 -14.85 -59.95 -6.34
N THR A 508 -13.86 -59.28 -6.91
CA THR A 508 -12.46 -59.73 -6.88
C THR A 508 -11.69 -59.04 -5.76
N ALA A 509 -10.55 -59.61 -5.36
CA ALA A 509 -9.70 -59.03 -4.31
C ALA A 509 -8.98 -57.73 -4.74
N ASP A 510 -9.01 -57.36 -6.03
CA ASP A 510 -8.24 -56.25 -6.57
C ASP A 510 -8.77 -54.87 -6.11
N ASN A 511 -10.10 -54.69 -6.11
CA ASN A 511 -10.77 -53.49 -5.61
C ASN A 511 -12.22 -53.78 -5.14
N ALA A 512 -12.38 -54.65 -4.14
CA ALA A 512 -13.67 -54.93 -3.52
C ALA A 512 -14.14 -53.82 -2.54
N PHE A 513 -13.28 -52.86 -2.20
CA PHE A 513 -13.59 -51.76 -1.32
C PHE A 513 -12.78 -50.53 -1.71
N ASP A 514 -13.44 -49.38 -1.72
CA ASP A 514 -12.78 -48.12 -1.95
C ASP A 514 -13.30 -47.02 -1.00
N ILE A 515 -12.42 -46.07 -0.67
CA ILE A 515 -12.68 -44.92 0.18
C ILE A 515 -12.05 -43.68 -0.43
N GLU A 516 -12.82 -42.59 -0.46
CA GLU A 516 -12.36 -41.35 -1.05
C GLU A 516 -12.48 -40.14 -0.12
N PHE A 517 -11.46 -39.28 -0.18
CA PHE A 517 -11.36 -38.03 0.57
C PHE A 517 -11.05 -36.84 -0.35
N GLY A 518 -12.08 -36.35 -1.01
CA GLY A 518 -12.02 -35.18 -1.89
C GLY A 518 -11.79 -33.87 -1.12
N LEU A 519 -11.08 -32.93 -1.74
CA LEU A 519 -10.94 -31.56 -1.22
C LEU A 519 -11.02 -30.55 -2.37
N LEU A 520 -11.89 -29.55 -2.21
CA LEU A 520 -12.03 -28.44 -3.16
C LEU A 520 -11.92 -27.12 -2.39
N GLU A 521 -11.10 -26.19 -2.87
CA GLU A 521 -11.05 -24.81 -2.36
C GLU A 521 -11.56 -23.86 -3.44
N LEU A 522 -12.57 -23.06 -3.10
CA LEU A 522 -13.01 -21.93 -3.91
C LEU A 522 -12.53 -20.64 -3.24
N ALA A 523 -11.93 -19.72 -3.98
CA ALA A 523 -11.46 -18.46 -3.44
C ALA A 523 -11.81 -17.24 -4.31
N ARG A 524 -11.91 -16.09 -3.66
CA ARG A 524 -11.99 -14.76 -4.27
C ARG A 524 -10.88 -13.90 -3.71
N PHE A 525 -10.44 -12.94 -4.52
CA PHE A 525 -9.37 -12.02 -4.18
C PHE A 525 -9.86 -10.59 -4.30
N SER A 526 -9.32 -9.71 -3.48
CA SER A 526 -9.47 -8.27 -3.66
C SER A 526 -8.12 -7.62 -3.43
N THR A 527 -7.72 -6.70 -4.30
CA THR A 527 -6.46 -5.97 -4.15
C THR A 527 -6.75 -4.56 -3.67
N ARG A 528 -5.93 -4.02 -2.78
CA ARG A 528 -5.91 -2.58 -2.50
C ARG A 528 -4.56 -2.00 -2.88
N THR A 529 -4.59 -0.84 -3.50
CA THR A 529 -3.41 0.01 -3.63
C THR A 529 -3.42 1.01 -2.49
N ILE A 530 -2.33 1.04 -1.72
CA ILE A 530 -2.09 1.98 -0.64
C ILE A 530 -1.07 3.00 -1.18
N LYS A 531 -1.44 4.28 -1.18
CA LYS A 531 -0.54 5.38 -1.52
C LYS A 531 -0.21 6.15 -0.26
N GLU A 532 1.06 6.17 0.10
CA GLU A 532 1.60 6.89 1.24
C GLU A 532 2.40 8.08 0.71
N ASN A 533 1.99 9.29 1.04
CA ASN A 533 2.72 10.51 0.70
C ASN A 533 3.25 11.12 1.99
N SER A 534 4.51 11.53 1.99
CA SER A 534 5.14 12.21 3.13
C SER A 534 5.96 13.39 2.66
N TYR A 535 6.08 14.39 3.54
CA TYR A 535 6.96 15.53 3.33
C TYR A 535 7.69 15.86 4.63
N ILE A 536 8.99 16.15 4.55
CA ILE A 536 9.80 16.66 5.66
C ILE A 536 10.61 17.86 5.18
N GLY A 537 10.48 18.99 5.86
CA GLY A 537 11.15 20.22 5.43
C GLY A 537 10.62 21.46 6.12
N TYR A 538 10.65 22.58 5.39
CA TYR A 538 10.27 23.90 5.87
C TYR A 538 9.14 24.51 5.05
N LEU A 539 8.18 25.11 5.75
CA LEU A 539 7.23 26.07 5.20
C LEU A 539 7.75 27.48 5.45
N TYR A 540 7.45 28.39 4.53
CA TYR A 540 7.86 29.80 4.63
C TYR A 540 6.63 30.68 4.57
N LEU A 541 6.15 31.12 5.72
CA LEU A 541 4.85 31.72 5.90
C LEU A 541 4.95 33.25 5.90
N PRO A 542 4.06 33.98 5.18
CA PRO A 542 3.94 35.42 5.31
C PRO A 542 3.82 35.85 6.76
N ALA A 543 4.60 36.85 7.15
CA ALA A 543 4.65 37.32 8.52
C ALA A 543 4.85 38.83 8.63
N VAL A 544 4.33 39.39 9.72
CA VAL A 544 4.51 40.78 10.14
C VAL A 544 5.08 40.77 11.55
N GLU A 545 6.09 41.60 11.80
CA GLU A 545 6.81 41.66 13.07
C GLU A 545 6.98 43.10 13.53
N GLY A 546 6.62 43.37 14.79
CA GLY A 546 7.09 44.55 15.52
C GLY A 546 8.38 44.22 16.26
N ALA A 547 9.42 45.01 16.06
CA ALA A 547 10.70 44.81 16.70
C ALA A 547 11.15 46.08 17.45
N MET A 548 11.71 45.89 18.63
CA MET A 548 12.35 46.91 19.45
C MET A 548 13.78 46.45 19.70
N ALA A 549 14.75 47.34 19.52
CA ALA A 549 16.13 47.07 19.93
C ALA A 549 16.73 48.31 20.55
N GLY A 550 17.57 48.15 21.55
CA GLY A 550 18.16 49.29 22.21
C GLY A 550 19.31 48.92 23.11
N SER A 551 19.88 49.95 23.70
CA SER A 551 21.04 49.81 24.56
C SER A 551 21.14 50.93 25.57
N ILE A 552 21.72 50.60 26.72
CA ILE A 552 22.05 51.51 27.81
C ILE A 552 23.47 51.17 28.23
N ASP A 553 24.41 52.06 27.96
CA ASP A 553 25.85 51.83 28.10
C ASP A 553 26.28 50.52 27.41
N ASP A 554 26.74 49.53 28.17
CA ASP A 554 27.16 48.20 27.68
C ASP A 554 26.07 47.13 27.74
N PHE A 555 24.86 47.47 28.20
CA PHE A 555 23.69 46.61 28.14
C PHE A 555 22.97 46.78 26.80
N HIS A 556 22.68 45.67 26.12
CA HIS A 556 21.99 45.65 24.85
C HIS A 556 20.82 44.67 24.92
N TYR A 557 19.69 45.05 24.34
CA TYR A 557 18.49 44.24 24.32
C TYR A 557 17.75 44.38 22.98
N ALA A 558 17.02 43.34 22.61
CA ALA A 558 16.13 43.35 21.46
C ALA A 558 14.96 42.38 21.67
N VAL A 559 13.78 42.78 21.22
CA VAL A 559 12.54 42.00 21.28
C VAL A 559 11.85 42.11 19.93
N GLY A 560 11.49 40.98 19.34
CA GLY A 560 10.63 40.86 18.16
C GLY A 560 9.36 40.11 18.52
N VAL A 561 8.20 40.70 18.22
CA VAL A 561 6.89 40.05 18.33
C VAL A 561 6.30 40.01 16.93
N GLY A 562 5.95 38.82 16.45
CA GLY A 562 5.37 38.69 15.12
C GLY A 562 4.22 37.71 15.04
N MET A 563 3.47 37.86 13.97
CA MET A 563 2.42 36.93 13.56
C MET A 563 2.71 36.42 12.16
N TRP A 564 2.40 35.16 11.92
CA TRP A 564 2.49 34.52 10.61
C TRP A 564 1.14 33.94 10.23
N TYR A 565 0.91 33.83 8.91
CA TYR A 565 -0.31 33.32 8.31
C TYR A 565 0.01 32.18 7.34
N ASN A 566 -0.69 31.06 7.47
CA ASN A 566 -0.62 29.91 6.60
C ASN A 566 -1.98 29.70 5.90
N PRO A 567 -2.15 30.13 4.64
CA PRO A 567 -3.40 29.90 3.91
C PRO A 567 -3.62 28.44 3.51
N TYR A 568 -2.61 27.58 3.67
CA TYR A 568 -2.69 26.15 3.34
C TYR A 568 -2.10 25.30 4.49
N PRO A 569 -2.76 25.23 5.66
CA PRO A 569 -2.29 24.51 6.86
C PRO A 569 -1.95 23.04 6.60
N ASP A 570 -2.73 22.39 5.73
CA ASP A 570 -2.63 20.96 5.45
C ASP A 570 -1.76 20.64 4.22
N SER A 571 -1.19 21.67 3.60
CA SER A 571 -0.42 21.54 2.36
C SER A 571 1.08 21.67 2.59
N ALA A 572 1.82 20.82 1.92
CA ALA A 572 3.26 20.89 1.76
C ALA A 572 3.62 20.43 0.34
N PRO A 573 4.85 20.63 -0.14
CA PRO A 573 5.23 20.20 -1.47
C PRO A 573 4.83 18.74 -1.77
N GLN A 574 4.05 18.55 -2.84
CA GLN A 574 3.51 17.25 -3.27
C GLN A 574 2.47 16.58 -2.35
N LEU A 575 1.97 17.29 -1.33
CA LEU A 575 1.00 16.80 -0.35
C LEU A 575 -0.06 17.88 -0.10
N LYS A 576 -1.30 17.62 -0.52
CA LYS A 576 -2.39 18.62 -0.44
C LYS A 576 -3.24 18.55 0.83
N GLU A 577 -3.15 17.44 1.54
CA GLU A 577 -3.95 17.16 2.72
C GLU A 577 -3.09 16.39 3.72
N ASN A 578 -2.97 16.91 4.93
CA ASN A 578 -2.19 16.35 6.01
C ASN A 578 -3.12 15.62 6.98
N GLN A 579 -2.94 14.31 7.11
CA GLN A 579 -3.75 13.47 8.00
C GLN A 579 -3.07 13.22 9.35
N ALA A 580 -2.10 14.06 9.74
CA ALA A 580 -1.35 13.93 10.98
C ALA A 580 -2.26 13.82 12.23
N ALA A 581 -3.36 14.57 12.25
CA ALA A 581 -4.31 14.57 13.36
C ALA A 581 -5.14 13.27 13.44
N ASP A 582 -5.46 12.66 12.30
CA ASP A 582 -6.37 11.50 12.23
C ASP A 582 -5.72 10.21 12.74
N PHE A 583 -4.40 10.09 12.57
CA PHE A 583 -3.69 8.86 12.91
C PHE A 583 -3.03 8.88 14.30
N ASN A 584 -3.07 10.02 15.02
CA ASN A 584 -2.46 10.18 16.35
C ASN A 584 -1.01 9.64 16.43
N ILE A 585 -0.28 9.74 15.31
CA ILE A 585 1.08 9.21 15.19
C ILE A 585 2.03 10.22 15.84
N ALA A 586 2.69 9.79 16.92
CA ALA A 586 3.72 10.60 17.57
C ALA A 586 4.81 10.99 16.56
N GLY A 587 5.02 12.29 16.38
CA GLY A 587 6.10 12.84 15.54
C GLY A 587 5.65 13.52 14.23
N LEU A 588 4.36 13.51 13.87
CA LEU A 588 3.86 14.31 12.75
C LEU A 588 3.52 15.74 13.20
N SER A 589 3.70 16.71 12.31
CA SER A 589 3.37 18.12 12.55
C SER A 589 1.95 18.41 12.07
N SER A 590 1.21 19.21 12.85
CA SER A 590 0.02 19.94 12.40
C SER A 590 0.33 21.44 12.46
N GLU A 591 -0.15 22.19 11.49
CA GLU A 591 0.07 23.63 11.38
C GLU A 591 -1.29 24.34 11.35
N PRO A 592 -1.51 25.35 12.21
CA PRO A 592 -2.73 26.16 12.14
C PRO A 592 -2.63 27.23 11.04
N ASP A 593 -3.76 27.87 10.76
CA ASP A 593 -3.84 28.99 9.81
C ASP A 593 -3.07 30.23 10.26
N PHE A 594 -2.92 30.44 11.57
CA PHE A 594 -2.26 31.62 12.13
C PHE A 594 -1.48 31.23 13.37
N GLY A 595 -0.37 31.93 13.60
CA GLY A 595 0.34 31.84 14.85
C GLY A 595 1.13 33.10 15.16
N VAL A 596 1.45 33.24 16.44
CA VAL A 596 2.25 34.30 17.03
C VAL A 596 3.58 33.73 17.51
N TYR A 597 4.63 34.54 17.43
CA TYR A 597 5.93 34.25 18.01
C TYR A 597 6.50 35.47 18.74
N LEU A 598 7.41 35.21 19.68
CA LEU A 598 8.16 36.19 20.43
C LEU A 598 9.61 35.74 20.49
N ASN A 599 10.52 36.62 20.10
CA ASN A 599 11.95 36.42 20.23
C ASN A 599 12.53 37.57 21.05
N ALA A 600 13.19 37.28 22.16
CA ALA A 600 13.83 38.28 23.01
C ALA A 600 15.30 37.92 23.20
N ARG A 601 16.16 38.93 23.22
CA ARG A 601 17.61 38.79 23.45
C ARG A 601 18.09 39.92 24.32
N ALA A 602 18.97 39.63 25.25
CA ALA A 602 19.68 40.64 26.01
C ALA A 602 21.10 40.18 26.29
N LYS A 603 22.04 41.12 26.34
CA LYS A 603 23.43 40.85 26.71
C LYS A 603 24.03 42.05 27.41
N TYR A 604 25.02 41.78 28.24
CA TYR A 604 25.82 42.81 28.90
C TYR A 604 27.28 42.62 28.50
N ILE A 605 28.02 43.69 28.21
CA ILE A 605 29.42 43.59 27.81
C ILE A 605 30.31 44.19 28.89
N PHE A 606 30.91 43.34 29.74
CA PHE A 606 31.94 43.80 30.67
C PHE A 606 33.27 43.89 29.94
N ARG A 607 33.89 45.06 29.88
CA ARG A 607 35.20 45.27 29.24
C ARG A 607 36.23 45.74 30.25
N ASP A 608 37.42 45.17 30.17
CA ASP A 608 38.59 45.65 30.89
C ASP A 608 39.76 45.81 29.90
N THR A 609 40.45 46.94 30.00
CA THR A 609 41.61 47.25 29.15
C THR A 609 42.83 47.42 30.04
N ILE A 610 43.79 46.51 29.91
CA ILE A 610 45.04 46.56 30.65
C ILE A 610 46.06 47.35 29.84
N TYR A 611 46.59 48.40 30.45
CA TYR A 611 47.61 49.26 29.87
C TYR A 611 49.01 48.91 30.38
N ASN A 612 50.03 49.11 29.55
CA ASN A 612 51.42 49.08 30.02
C ASN A 612 51.79 50.35 30.77
N GLN A 613 53.03 50.39 31.29
CA GLN A 613 53.61 51.55 31.98
C GLN A 613 53.67 52.82 31.12
N ALA A 614 53.60 52.72 29.79
CA ALA A 614 53.55 53.85 28.86
C ALA A 614 52.11 54.27 28.49
N ALA A 615 51.10 53.79 29.23
CA ALA A 615 49.67 54.02 28.98
C ALA A 615 49.18 53.53 27.60
N GLN A 616 49.86 52.55 27.00
CA GLN A 616 49.40 51.91 25.76
C GLN A 616 48.61 50.63 26.09
N PRO A 617 47.47 50.38 25.43
CA PRO A 617 46.67 49.19 25.68
C PRO A 617 47.41 47.94 25.20
N VAL A 618 47.60 46.96 26.09
CA VAL A 618 48.29 45.69 25.79
C VAL A 618 47.31 44.52 25.72
N LEU A 619 46.27 44.53 26.56
CA LEU A 619 45.28 43.48 26.64
C LEU A 619 43.88 44.08 26.73
N ASN A 620 42.93 43.54 25.97
CA ASN A 620 41.51 43.80 26.18
C ASN A 620 40.83 42.49 26.55
N LEU A 621 40.12 42.50 27.67
CA LEU A 621 39.28 41.40 28.13
C LEU A 621 37.82 41.81 28.00
N ALA A 622 36.98 40.89 27.52
CA ALA A 622 35.54 41.09 27.52
C ALA A 622 34.81 39.83 27.99
N HIS A 623 33.85 40.03 28.89
CA HIS A 623 32.92 39.01 29.37
C HIS A 623 31.52 39.39 28.93
N ILE A 624 30.85 38.52 28.19
CA ILE A 624 29.57 38.81 27.55
C ILE A 624 28.56 37.72 27.92
N PRO A 625 27.91 37.80 29.09
CA PRO A 625 26.71 37.03 29.35
C PRO A 625 25.57 37.52 28.44
N ALA A 626 24.82 36.58 27.90
CA ALA A 626 23.68 36.81 27.04
C ALA A 626 22.56 35.82 27.36
N ILE A 627 21.32 36.28 27.20
CA ILE A 627 20.11 35.48 27.32
C ILE A 627 19.31 35.66 26.03
N SER A 628 18.80 34.57 25.47
CA SER A 628 17.80 34.63 24.41
C SER A 628 16.62 33.74 24.73
N PHE A 629 15.43 34.19 24.36
CA PHE A 629 14.19 33.48 24.51
C PHE A 629 13.48 33.48 23.17
N ASP A 630 13.15 32.29 22.67
CA ASP A 630 12.41 32.11 21.44
C ASP A 630 11.13 31.34 21.79
N TRP A 631 9.96 31.91 21.50
CA TRP A 631 8.65 31.35 21.82
C TRP A 631 7.75 31.33 20.60
N ASN A 632 6.98 30.25 20.45
CA ASN A 632 6.01 30.09 19.38
C ASN A 632 4.67 29.57 19.96
N SER A 633 3.58 30.23 19.61
CA SER A 633 2.22 29.83 19.99
C SER A 633 1.81 28.45 19.45
N SER A 634 2.41 28.02 18.33
CA SER A 634 2.15 26.72 17.71
C SER A 634 3.44 25.89 17.77
N ALA A 635 3.89 25.56 18.97
CA ALA A 635 5.09 24.74 19.13
C ALA A 635 4.87 23.32 18.59
N ASN A 636 5.84 22.82 17.84
CA ASN A 636 5.91 21.41 17.45
C ASN A 636 7.35 20.91 17.64
N ARG A 637 7.61 19.61 17.46
CA ARG A 637 8.95 19.05 17.70
C ARG A 637 10.08 19.68 16.85
N LEU A 638 9.73 20.35 15.75
CA LEU A 638 10.66 21.05 14.86
C LEU A 638 10.70 22.57 15.11
N ASN A 639 9.75 23.12 15.89
CA ASN A 639 9.63 24.54 16.22
C ASN A 639 9.42 24.69 17.74
N ILE A 640 10.45 24.34 18.50
CA ILE A 640 10.43 24.28 19.96
C ILE A 640 10.68 25.67 20.56
N SER A 641 9.93 26.05 21.58
CA SER A 641 10.20 27.24 22.38
C SER A 641 11.36 26.98 23.35
N ALA A 642 12.35 27.87 23.40
CA ALA A 642 13.59 27.67 24.15
C ALA A 642 14.11 28.94 24.83
N LEU A 643 14.79 28.75 25.95
CA LEU A 643 15.61 29.74 26.64
C LEU A 643 17.08 29.35 26.49
N ASN A 644 17.90 30.24 25.93
CA ASN A 644 19.34 30.03 25.79
C ASN A 644 20.09 31.00 26.71
N LEU A 645 21.01 30.45 27.51
CA LEU A 645 21.97 31.21 28.29
C LEU A 645 23.32 31.07 27.63
N ALA A 646 23.86 32.16 27.13
CA ALA A 646 25.14 32.19 26.45
C ALA A 646 26.15 33.02 27.24
N TYR A 647 27.41 32.63 27.16
CA TYR A 647 28.51 33.39 27.74
C TYR A 647 29.69 33.35 26.79
N THR A 648 30.12 34.53 26.36
CA THR A 648 31.30 34.70 25.51
C THR A 648 32.41 35.39 26.30
N PHE A 649 33.56 34.76 26.39
CA PHE A 649 34.82 35.35 26.84
C PHE A 649 35.68 35.70 25.63
N LEU A 650 36.17 36.93 25.58
CA LEU A 650 37.06 37.41 24.55
C LEU A 650 38.32 38.01 25.19
N LEU A 651 39.47 37.55 24.73
CA LEU A 651 40.78 38.07 25.10
C LEU A 651 41.46 38.52 23.81
N ARG A 652 41.84 39.80 23.77
CA ARG A 652 42.53 40.42 22.64
C ARG A 652 43.88 40.95 23.10
N HIS A 653 44.95 40.25 22.75
CA HIS A 653 46.32 40.70 22.92
C HIS A 653 46.87 41.20 21.58
N ARG A 654 48.03 41.87 21.59
CA ARG A 654 48.68 42.33 20.35
C ARG A 654 49.03 41.18 19.40
N ASP A 655 49.49 40.07 19.97
CA ASP A 655 50.07 38.94 19.22
C ASP A 655 49.13 37.75 19.05
N PHE A 656 48.05 37.68 19.84
CA PHE A 656 47.07 36.61 19.75
C PHE A 656 45.70 37.06 20.23
N ASN A 657 44.67 36.39 19.74
CA ASN A 657 43.29 36.59 20.17
C ASN A 657 42.70 35.23 20.55
N PHE A 658 41.91 35.21 21.63
CA PHE A 658 41.20 34.03 22.08
C PHE A 658 39.74 34.39 22.29
N VAL A 659 38.84 33.56 21.77
CA VAL A 659 37.40 33.69 21.96
C VAL A 659 36.85 32.33 22.35
N SER A 660 36.11 32.28 23.45
CA SER A 660 35.37 31.10 23.90
C SER A 660 33.92 31.50 24.10
N SER A 661 33.00 30.71 23.55
CA SER A 661 31.56 30.92 23.68
C SER A 661 30.92 29.61 24.15
N ASN A 662 30.18 29.67 25.25
CA ASN A 662 29.40 28.55 25.78
C ASN A 662 27.92 28.92 25.72
N ILE A 663 27.07 27.95 25.39
CA ILE A 663 25.63 28.12 25.30
C ILE A 663 24.98 26.94 26.01
N LEU A 664 24.07 27.23 26.93
CA LEU A 664 23.18 26.27 27.57
C LEU A 664 21.77 26.50 27.01
N LYS A 665 21.10 25.44 26.56
CA LYS A 665 19.75 25.51 26.02
C LYS A 665 18.77 24.79 26.94
N TYR A 666 17.73 25.49 27.36
CA TYR A 666 16.63 24.95 28.16
C TYR A 666 15.32 25.03 27.38
N THR A 667 14.58 23.92 27.30
CA THR A 667 13.32 23.81 26.56
C THR A 667 12.16 23.50 27.52
N PRO A 668 11.45 24.52 28.03
CA PRO A 668 10.44 24.32 29.08
C PRO A 668 9.23 23.54 28.55
N GLU A 669 8.79 22.51 29.28
CA GLU A 669 7.61 21.72 28.90
C GLU A 669 6.33 22.56 28.78
N MET A 670 6.15 23.56 29.66
CA MET A 670 4.97 24.43 29.67
C MET A 670 4.75 25.19 28.35
N PHE A 671 5.82 25.46 27.58
CA PHE A 671 5.75 26.13 26.28
C PHE A 671 5.75 25.14 25.10
N ASN A 672 5.82 23.84 25.39
CA ASN A 672 5.95 22.76 24.40
C ASN A 672 5.01 21.58 24.73
N ALA A 673 3.95 21.80 25.52
CA ALA A 673 3.09 20.73 26.07
C ALA A 673 2.37 19.87 25.00
N GLY A 674 2.29 20.33 23.75
CA GLY A 674 1.76 19.59 22.60
C GLY A 674 2.77 18.68 21.89
N THR A 675 4.06 18.67 22.28
CA THR A 675 5.06 17.78 21.69
C THR A 675 5.18 16.49 22.51
N SER A 676 4.29 15.53 22.29
CA SER A 676 4.45 14.19 22.84
C SER A 676 5.75 13.58 22.32
N ASN A 677 6.71 13.33 23.22
CA ASN A 677 8.06 12.79 22.97
C ASN A 677 9.11 13.76 22.40
N ASN A 678 9.32 14.92 23.02
CA ASN A 678 10.68 15.47 23.02
C ASN A 678 11.50 14.72 24.06
N SER A 679 12.40 13.84 23.63
CA SER A 679 13.48 13.29 24.49
C SER A 679 14.50 14.36 24.92
N GLN A 680 14.09 15.63 25.02
CA GLN A 680 14.91 16.79 25.39
C GLN A 680 14.40 17.47 26.67
N GLY A 681 13.64 16.74 27.50
CA GLY A 681 13.33 17.14 28.87
C GLY A 681 14.59 17.27 29.76
N ASP A 682 15.74 16.79 29.29
CA ASP A 682 17.01 16.92 29.98
C ASP A 682 17.82 18.11 29.43
N LEU A 683 18.31 18.95 30.35
CA LEU A 683 19.31 20.00 30.11
C LEU A 683 20.44 19.45 29.21
N ILE A 684 20.63 20.04 28.03
CA ILE A 684 21.81 19.80 27.18
C ILE A 684 22.79 20.95 27.33
#